data_AF-A0AAE3SLV5-F1
#
_entry.id   AF-A0AAE3SLV5-F1
#
_cell.length_a   1.000
_cell.length_b   1.000
_cell.length_c   1.000
_cell.angle_alpha   90.00
_cell.angle_beta   90.00
_cell.angle_gamma   90.00
#
_symmetry.space_group_name_H-M   'P 1'
#
loop_
_entity.id
_entity.type
_entity.pdbx_description
1 polymer ?
#
loop_
_entity_poly.entity_id
_entity_poly.type
_entity_poly.pdbx_seq_one_letter_code
_entity_poly.pdbx_strand_id
1 'polypeptide(L)'
;MSEESSRRLFFKQLITGSAGLYLFPNLQACKNKETSQLVEVTGPPPFSVWEEMISVLEQSPDHWISRFNNLIISKNPEAMIDFVREDIGMIPSDEEYFRNIGNQIIYGPSGTLRCGLATPRGKAELLKNMLEKAGFEARVVYETVDLSESEVKKILFSDGQSSFDPPLDDSKVKEWHTRLGVSEPKGQVEWLNSIVDQSEGLGKVLLDKIPENFRLTAERGFRFSAMDVPGVIYSNGTDEIFVHLFDPSVSSGSYHPSNTQYSYREADPAIATREEIQLSLKGINALNPSEEINLLEGKWNASELVGQQLKLFFLNNMTFPQQLANTISDISTFTPCMAVQNLYEDAAYMEKASVLGKPIGLGGEPIMNDYRIQFSNEGESSRLQANVTSLECRARTKAYPTVALEIYPRDSSGKIIEGMNPSDFNIVDNGKTVCGWMQSNHKAPKIMLLHDTSFSMPEAYYGEGIQVFLENLERVIHNVYPKAIIQRQETDSGIYSAHLKAALSDNDLILYATDGDNDDQFNPEDASIYKSGPPTIYLNVRESSTALLSEITENTFSEFIQAEDQTKTIERITKIIEETDFPPYIFMYNSNNSSIPHEVHVSLKGTDLKAETQYTFPAQKENLIGDRLISLILDVKIGDNPIVRRVLAGWNPLTEPNMEPNIHMANAVHEMLMGGVTLAFEREGASESIRLTEYLKYLLTHKDWFQSYQQGKVDQAIAAIDKGGYSYPQQFLSMMQPIREARTKKALTIPLGYRIGVLKFKPGLFSENTELNFDYLPTSKYVTFAVDKEKSFEETLKKTAQLALLENATFTHSTLSKLKNAELALNKITINEETYSAEHLESNYHYFQEKIFRGALALFDKEAKQKAFWQIDEYSGELYGILPDGSGGGGNSVMAQLQELKNVVKEYEKIVALMNLGMGATGTGNFPIGVVANYSVTLVKLYSFATEAIIIMDASGIDKDVQEAIAQFACNVYKDILYVSFGPVGEAMGGIENLITALGGNYSFIDCPN
;
A
#
# COMPACT_ATOMS: atom_id res chain seq x y z
N MET A 1 0.46 23.67 33.61
CA MET A 1 0.40 24.21 32.24
C MET A 1 -0.44 23.25 31.43
N SER A 2 -1.36 23.71 30.58
CA SER A 2 -2.07 22.79 29.67
C SER A 2 -1.07 22.13 28.71
N GLU A 3 -1.33 20.90 28.28
CA GLU A 3 -0.53 20.17 27.26
C GLU A 3 -0.32 21.02 26.00
N GLU A 4 -1.34 21.78 25.61
CA GLU A 4 -1.29 22.71 24.49
C GLU A 4 -0.26 23.85 24.71
N SER A 5 -0.04 24.27 25.96
CA SER A 5 0.92 25.31 26.32
C SER A 5 2.37 24.84 26.29
N SER A 6 2.69 23.60 26.70
CA SER A 6 4.05 23.06 26.66
C SER A 6 4.46 22.72 25.22
N ARG A 7 3.56 22.07 24.47
CA ARG A 7 3.72 21.80 23.03
C ARG A 7 3.98 23.08 22.24
N ARG A 8 3.13 24.09 22.42
CA ARG A 8 3.27 25.39 21.77
C ARG A 8 4.57 26.09 22.17
N LEU A 9 4.99 25.97 23.44
CA LEU A 9 6.23 26.56 23.91
C LEU A 9 7.44 25.90 23.25
N PHE A 10 7.52 24.57 23.24
CA PHE A 10 8.59 23.80 22.60
C PHE A 10 8.78 24.19 21.13
N PHE A 11 7.70 24.17 20.35
CA PHE A 11 7.76 24.55 18.93
C PHE A 11 8.02 26.05 18.73
N LYS A 12 7.43 26.93 19.56
CA LYS A 12 7.76 28.36 19.51
C LYS A 12 9.24 28.61 19.79
N GLN A 13 9.81 27.98 20.81
CA GLN A 13 11.23 28.10 21.13
C GLN A 13 12.08 27.66 19.94
N LEU A 14 11.74 26.53 19.32
CA LEU A 14 12.40 26.04 18.12
C LEU A 14 12.27 26.98 16.91
N ILE A 15 11.15 27.69 16.75
CA ILE A 15 10.94 28.60 15.61
C ILE A 15 11.49 30.01 15.87
N THR A 16 11.40 30.54 17.09
CA THR A 16 11.67 31.96 17.40
C THR A 16 13.10 32.25 17.86
N GLY A 17 14.00 31.27 17.77
CA GLY A 17 15.40 31.33 18.26
C GLY A 17 16.30 32.46 17.76
N SER A 18 15.82 33.40 16.94
CA SER A 18 16.54 34.63 16.57
C SER A 18 15.72 35.93 16.58
N ALA A 19 14.45 35.93 17.01
CA ALA A 19 13.63 37.15 17.02
C ALA A 19 13.14 37.53 18.44
N GLY A 20 13.96 38.33 19.13
CA GLY A 20 13.48 39.16 20.25
C GLY A 20 14.04 38.82 21.62
N LEU A 21 15.22 39.38 21.93
CA LEU A 21 15.41 39.98 23.25
C LEU A 21 14.22 40.92 23.51
N TYR A 22 13.65 40.85 24.71
CA TYR A 22 12.50 41.63 25.21
C TYR A 22 11.11 41.13 24.76
N LEU A 23 10.44 40.36 25.64
CA LEU A 23 9.10 40.66 26.18
C LEU A 23 8.50 39.44 26.90
N PHE A 24 8.99 39.10 28.10
CA PHE A 24 8.20 38.45 29.18
C PHE A 24 8.95 38.60 30.51
N PRO A 25 8.67 39.62 31.35
CA PRO A 25 9.09 39.59 32.74
C PRO A 25 8.07 38.77 33.53
N ASN A 26 8.57 37.84 34.36
CA ASN A 26 7.85 37.03 35.35
C ASN A 26 7.52 35.58 34.94
N LEU A 27 8.56 34.75 34.87
CA LEU A 27 8.51 33.39 35.41
C LEU A 27 9.77 33.16 36.25
N GLN A 28 9.72 33.59 37.51
CA GLN A 28 10.53 32.96 38.55
C GLN A 28 9.86 31.63 38.88
N ALA A 29 10.37 30.54 38.30
CA ALA A 29 10.12 29.18 38.77
C ALA A 29 11.45 28.58 39.22
N CYS A 30 11.40 27.87 40.33
CA CYS A 30 12.49 27.54 41.23
C CYS A 30 13.80 27.02 40.59
N LYS A 31 14.91 27.58 41.10
CA LYS A 31 16.26 27.01 41.04
C LYS A 31 16.25 25.62 41.66
N ASN A 32 16.37 24.60 40.83
CA ASN A 32 17.16 23.37 41.00
C ASN A 32 16.68 22.34 39.96
N LYS A 33 17.01 22.58 38.68
CA LYS A 33 17.22 21.46 37.77
C LYS A 33 18.74 21.32 37.68
N GLU A 34 19.29 20.28 38.31
CA GLU A 34 20.56 19.75 37.84
C GLU A 34 20.42 19.63 36.33
N THR A 35 21.29 20.32 35.60
CA THR A 35 21.36 20.29 34.16
C THR A 35 21.62 18.82 33.82
N SER A 36 20.60 18.08 33.43
CA SER A 36 20.77 16.76 32.86
C SER A 36 21.80 16.94 31.75
N GLN A 37 22.96 16.28 31.90
CA GLN A 37 24.03 16.33 30.92
C GLN A 37 23.47 15.75 29.63
N LEU A 38 22.92 16.62 28.76
CA LEU A 38 22.49 16.24 27.42
C LEU A 38 23.72 15.68 26.71
N VAL A 39 23.56 14.51 26.09
CA VAL A 39 24.65 13.84 25.39
C VAL A 39 25.06 14.72 24.21
N GLU A 40 26.25 15.32 24.25
CA GLU A 40 26.83 15.97 23.07
C GLU A 40 27.24 14.89 22.08
N VAL A 41 26.64 14.91 20.89
CA VAL A 41 26.94 13.92 19.85
C VAL A 41 27.94 14.52 18.88
N THR A 42 29.12 13.91 18.79
CA THR A 42 30.17 14.34 17.86
C THR A 42 29.87 13.85 16.44
N GLY A 43 29.66 14.76 15.49
CA GLY A 43 29.43 14.43 14.09
C GLY A 43 29.06 15.65 13.24
N PRO A 44 29.00 15.53 11.91
CA PRO A 44 28.56 16.63 11.05
C PRO A 44 27.02 16.82 11.12
N PRO A 45 26.53 18.07 11.08
CA PRO A 45 25.11 18.35 10.89
C PRO A 45 24.63 17.90 9.50
N PRO A 46 23.32 17.58 9.32
CA PRO A 46 22.25 17.69 10.31
C PRO A 46 22.14 16.49 11.29
N PHE A 47 22.76 15.35 10.98
CA PHE A 47 22.55 14.10 11.71
C PHE A 47 22.94 14.16 13.19
N SER A 48 24.06 14.81 13.54
CA SER A 48 24.47 14.97 14.94
C SER A 48 23.44 15.76 15.76
N VAL A 49 22.77 16.73 15.12
CA VAL A 49 21.74 17.54 15.78
C VAL A 49 20.47 16.72 15.99
N TRP A 50 20.09 15.88 15.03
CA TRP A 50 18.94 14.98 15.20
C TRP A 50 19.15 13.92 16.27
N GLU A 51 20.37 13.39 16.39
CA GLU A 51 20.73 12.47 17.48
C GLU A 51 20.56 13.14 18.85
N GLU A 52 20.95 14.41 18.98
CA GLU A 52 20.70 15.20 20.19
C GLU A 52 19.21 15.50 20.42
N MET A 53 18.46 15.81 19.36
CA MET A 53 17.02 16.02 19.45
C MET A 53 16.29 14.75 19.92
N ILE A 54 16.66 13.58 19.41
CA ILE A 54 16.15 12.29 19.88
C ILE A 54 16.42 12.12 21.37
N SER A 55 17.66 12.39 21.83
CA SER A 55 18.00 12.29 23.25
C SER A 55 17.16 13.21 24.14
N VAL A 56 16.79 14.40 23.66
CA VAL A 56 15.89 15.33 24.36
C VAL A 56 14.44 14.83 24.35
N LEU A 57 13.95 14.34 23.21
CA LEU A 57 12.60 13.79 23.09
C LEU A 57 12.40 12.54 23.96
N GLU A 58 13.41 11.68 24.04
CA GLU A 58 13.43 10.49 24.89
C GLU A 58 13.36 10.81 26.39
N GLN A 59 13.56 12.06 26.80
CA GLN A 59 13.38 12.53 28.18
C GLN A 59 11.98 13.13 28.45
N SER A 60 11.13 13.26 27.43
CA SER A 60 9.76 13.76 27.62
C SER A 60 8.94 12.79 28.50
N PRO A 61 8.06 13.28 29.39
CA PRO A 61 7.23 12.42 30.23
C PRO A 61 6.35 11.44 29.46
N ASP A 62 5.87 11.83 28.27
CA ASP A 62 5.06 11.01 27.36
C ASP A 62 5.89 10.03 26.49
N HIS A 63 7.22 9.97 26.68
CA HIS A 63 8.09 9.01 25.99
C HIS A 63 8.25 7.71 26.79
N TRP A 64 7.16 6.93 26.92
CA TRP A 64 7.10 5.77 27.81
C TRP A 64 8.14 4.67 27.52
N ILE A 65 8.58 4.48 26.27
CA ILE A 65 9.61 3.49 25.90
C ILE A 65 10.94 3.77 26.62
N SER A 66 11.41 5.01 26.59
CA SER A 66 12.64 5.45 27.24
C SER A 66 12.51 5.38 28.76
N ARG A 67 11.37 5.84 29.31
CA ARG A 67 11.08 5.77 30.74
C ARG A 67 11.10 4.34 31.26
N PHE A 68 10.48 3.41 30.54
CA PHE A 68 10.51 1.98 30.84
C PHE A 68 11.93 1.44 30.93
N ASN A 69 12.77 1.72 29.94
CA ASN A 69 14.17 1.27 29.92
C ASN A 69 14.99 1.88 31.07
N ASN A 70 14.85 3.19 31.33
CA ASN A 70 15.57 3.88 32.39
C ASN A 70 15.17 3.37 33.78
N LEU A 71 13.89 3.06 34.00
CA LEU A 71 13.41 2.52 35.27
C LEU A 71 13.96 1.11 35.53
N ILE A 72 14.01 0.24 34.51
CA ILE A 72 14.64 -1.09 34.61
C ILE A 72 16.12 -0.96 35.00
N ILE A 73 16.84 -0.06 34.35
CA ILE A 73 18.26 0.20 34.65
C ILE A 73 18.44 0.70 36.09
N SER A 74 17.53 1.56 36.57
CA SER A 74 17.59 2.12 37.93
C SER A 74 17.32 1.09 39.05
N LYS A 75 16.69 -0.04 38.71
CA LYS A 75 16.30 -1.11 39.66
C LYS A 75 15.53 -0.61 40.88
N ASN A 76 14.66 0.39 40.71
CA ASN A 76 13.80 0.93 41.76
C ASN A 76 12.34 0.43 41.59
N PRO A 77 11.88 -0.58 42.37
CA PRO A 77 10.52 -1.11 42.26
C PRO A 77 9.41 -0.09 42.49
N GLU A 78 9.56 0.81 43.47
CA GLU A 78 8.54 1.84 43.76
C GLU A 78 8.34 2.75 42.55
N ALA A 79 9.43 3.19 41.92
CA ALA A 79 9.36 4.02 40.71
C ALA A 79 8.74 3.27 39.51
N MET A 80 8.96 1.95 39.39
CA MET A 80 8.30 1.13 38.37
C MET A 80 6.80 0.99 38.62
N ILE A 81 6.41 0.80 39.89
CA ILE A 81 5.00 0.71 40.31
C ILE A 81 4.29 2.02 40.00
N ASP A 82 4.86 3.16 40.40
CA ASP A 82 4.30 4.48 40.17
C ASP A 82 4.15 4.74 38.66
N PHE A 83 5.16 4.39 37.86
CA PHE A 83 5.08 4.51 36.40
C PHE A 83 3.92 3.71 35.79
N VAL A 84 3.77 2.42 36.13
CA VAL A 84 2.70 1.59 35.55
C VAL A 84 1.32 2.00 36.08
N ARG A 85 1.24 2.42 37.34
CA ARG A 85 -0.01 2.81 37.99
C ARG A 85 -0.52 4.15 37.48
N GLU A 86 0.34 5.16 37.46
CA GLU A 86 -0.01 6.57 37.24
C GLU A 86 0.20 7.03 35.79
N ASP A 87 1.26 6.58 35.09
CA ASP A 87 1.59 7.10 33.75
C ASP A 87 0.98 6.30 32.60
N ILE A 88 0.65 5.04 32.83
CA ILE A 88 -0.07 4.21 31.86
C ILE A 88 -1.56 4.37 32.15
N GLY A 89 -2.32 4.89 31.20
CA GLY A 89 -3.77 5.01 31.34
C GLY A 89 -4.47 3.65 31.21
N MET A 90 -5.64 3.53 31.83
CA MET A 90 -6.42 2.29 31.84
C MET A 90 -7.52 2.30 30.78
N ILE A 91 -7.65 1.22 30.01
CA ILE A 91 -8.73 1.04 29.03
C ILE A 91 -9.47 -0.29 29.22
N PRO A 92 -10.75 -0.36 28.85
CA PRO A 92 -11.47 -1.63 28.78
C PRO A 92 -10.96 -2.49 27.62
N SER A 93 -11.18 -3.79 27.70
CA SER A 93 -10.81 -4.75 26.65
C SER A 93 -11.92 -4.99 25.61
N ASP A 94 -13.17 -4.66 25.96
CA ASP A 94 -14.35 -4.80 25.10
C ASP A 94 -15.40 -3.69 25.40
N GLU A 95 -16.52 -3.71 24.69
CA GLU A 95 -17.61 -2.73 24.85
C GLU A 95 -18.35 -2.79 26.20
N GLU A 96 -18.16 -3.86 26.99
CA GLU A 96 -18.82 -4.09 28.27
C GLU A 96 -17.93 -3.68 29.46
N TYR A 97 -17.13 -2.63 29.29
CA TYR A 97 -16.22 -2.08 30.29
C TYR A 97 -15.18 -3.12 30.78
N PHE A 98 -15.40 -3.70 31.97
CA PHE A 98 -14.43 -4.55 32.66
C PHE A 98 -15.00 -5.93 32.97
N ARG A 99 -15.83 -6.48 32.07
CA ARG A 99 -16.29 -7.88 32.15
C ARG A 99 -15.12 -8.85 32.25
N ASN A 100 -14.09 -8.65 31.42
CA ASN A 100 -12.92 -9.55 31.29
C ASN A 100 -11.64 -8.94 31.90
N ILE A 101 -11.78 -8.27 33.04
CA ILE A 101 -10.70 -7.47 33.65
C ILE A 101 -9.41 -8.24 33.94
N GLY A 102 -9.52 -9.52 34.32
CA GLY A 102 -8.40 -10.31 34.83
C GLY A 102 -7.55 -11.03 33.78
N ASN A 103 -8.06 -11.21 32.56
CA ASN A 103 -7.42 -12.11 31.59
C ASN A 103 -7.08 -11.47 30.25
N GLN A 104 -7.82 -10.46 29.79
CA GLN A 104 -7.62 -9.91 28.44
C GLN A 104 -6.52 -8.85 28.39
N ILE A 105 -5.66 -8.99 27.39
CA ILE A 105 -4.65 -8.02 27.02
C ILE A 105 -4.89 -7.59 25.57
N ILE A 106 -5.06 -6.28 25.37
CA ILE A 106 -5.18 -5.70 24.04
C ILE A 106 -3.82 -5.63 23.35
N TYR A 107 -2.78 -5.17 24.06
CA TYR A 107 -1.44 -4.96 23.51
C TYR A 107 -0.40 -5.86 24.16
N GLY A 108 0.59 -6.30 23.40
CA GLY A 108 1.87 -6.65 24.01
C GLY A 108 2.53 -5.42 24.68
N PRO A 109 3.56 -5.61 25.53
CA PRO A 109 4.26 -4.51 26.20
C PRO A 109 4.66 -3.36 25.27
N SER A 110 5.09 -3.67 24.04
CA SER A 110 5.46 -2.68 23.03
C SER A 110 4.30 -1.75 22.64
N GLY A 111 3.10 -2.28 22.45
CA GLY A 111 1.93 -1.47 22.12
C GLY A 111 1.48 -0.61 23.30
N THR A 112 1.55 -1.13 24.54
CA THR A 112 1.28 -0.33 25.74
C THR A 112 2.26 0.83 25.89
N LEU A 113 3.55 0.60 25.68
CA LEU A 113 4.55 1.68 25.73
C LEU A 113 4.43 2.64 24.55
N ARG A 114 3.83 2.23 23.43
CA ARG A 114 3.57 3.09 22.29
C ARG A 114 2.48 4.11 22.60
N CYS A 115 1.32 3.67 23.10
CA CYS A 115 0.16 4.55 23.31
C CYS A 115 -0.01 5.03 24.77
N GLY A 116 0.74 4.47 25.71
CA GLY A 116 0.60 4.77 27.14
C GLY A 116 -0.72 4.28 27.72
N LEU A 117 -1.33 3.25 27.12
CA LEU A 117 -2.63 2.70 27.52
C LEU A 117 -2.56 1.18 27.64
N ALA A 118 -3.27 0.64 28.63
CA ALA A 118 -3.35 -0.81 28.84
C ALA A 118 -4.66 -1.23 29.52
N THR A 119 -5.04 -2.48 29.32
CA THR A 119 -6.04 -3.12 30.18
C THR A 119 -5.48 -3.31 31.60
N PRO A 120 -6.32 -3.51 32.63
CA PRO A 120 -5.82 -3.82 33.97
C PRO A 120 -4.87 -5.02 33.98
N ARG A 121 -5.18 -6.09 33.22
CA ARG A 121 -4.26 -7.21 33.07
C ARG A 121 -2.98 -6.83 32.32
N GLY A 122 -3.08 -6.00 31.28
CA GLY A 122 -1.91 -5.48 30.55
C GLY A 122 -0.95 -4.68 31.45
N LYS A 123 -1.48 -3.86 32.36
CA LYS A 123 -0.67 -3.16 33.38
C LYS A 123 0.07 -4.15 34.28
N ALA A 124 -0.61 -5.19 34.78
CA ALA A 124 0.01 -6.18 35.65
C ALA A 124 1.14 -6.94 34.95
N GLU A 125 0.95 -7.35 33.69
CA GLU A 125 2.02 -7.99 32.91
C GLU A 125 3.17 -7.03 32.59
N LEU A 126 2.89 -5.74 32.31
CA LEU A 126 3.94 -4.75 32.10
C LEU A 126 4.80 -4.58 33.36
N LEU A 127 4.18 -4.40 34.53
CA LEU A 127 4.91 -4.26 35.79
C LEU A 127 5.71 -5.52 36.12
N LYS A 128 5.11 -6.70 35.96
CA LYS A 128 5.81 -7.98 36.11
C LYS A 128 7.05 -8.01 35.20
N ASN A 129 6.91 -7.66 33.92
CA ASN A 129 8.02 -7.65 32.97
C ASN A 129 9.14 -6.69 33.38
N MET A 130 8.79 -5.50 33.88
CA MET A 130 9.76 -4.52 34.39
C MET A 130 10.54 -5.08 35.58
N LEU A 131 9.84 -5.64 36.56
CA LEU A 131 10.43 -6.19 37.78
C LEU A 131 11.35 -7.38 37.46
N GLU A 132 10.91 -8.32 36.62
CA GLU A 132 11.72 -9.45 36.16
C GLU A 132 12.99 -8.99 35.44
N LYS A 133 12.88 -8.02 34.51
CA LYS A 133 14.04 -7.46 33.81
C LYS A 133 15.00 -6.71 34.73
N ALA A 134 14.50 -6.11 35.81
CA ALA A 134 15.32 -5.47 36.83
C ALA A 134 15.98 -6.47 37.81
N GLY A 135 15.56 -7.74 37.78
CA GLY A 135 16.11 -8.84 38.57
C GLY A 135 15.29 -9.23 39.81
N PHE A 136 14.03 -8.82 39.89
CA PHE A 136 13.10 -9.24 40.95
C PHE A 136 12.25 -10.42 40.47
N GLU A 137 11.96 -11.37 41.36
CA GLU A 137 10.94 -12.38 41.09
C GLU A 137 9.55 -11.74 41.23
N ALA A 138 8.70 -11.88 40.22
CA ALA A 138 7.37 -11.28 40.21
C ALA A 138 6.32 -12.20 39.57
N ARG A 139 5.09 -12.14 40.07
CA ARG A 139 3.94 -12.90 39.56
C ARG A 139 2.65 -12.07 39.57
N VAL A 140 1.78 -12.33 38.61
CA VAL A 140 0.45 -11.71 38.54
C VAL A 140 -0.51 -12.53 39.37
N VAL A 141 -1.35 -11.84 40.16
CA VAL A 141 -2.34 -12.44 41.05
C VAL A 141 -3.69 -11.75 40.88
N TYR A 142 -4.75 -12.39 41.36
CA TYR A 142 -6.08 -11.80 41.42
C TYR A 142 -6.50 -11.47 42.84
N GLU A 143 -7.14 -10.33 42.97
CA GLU A 143 -7.78 -9.83 44.17
C GLU A 143 -9.29 -9.71 43.98
N THR A 144 -10.05 -9.98 45.05
CA THR A 144 -11.49 -9.66 45.09
C THR A 144 -11.70 -8.22 45.56
N VAL A 145 -12.30 -7.40 44.69
CA VAL A 145 -12.50 -5.97 44.87
C VAL A 145 -13.95 -5.65 44.56
N ASP A 146 -14.73 -5.32 45.59
CA ASP A 146 -16.12 -4.88 45.43
C ASP A 146 -16.15 -3.35 45.30
N LEU A 147 -16.57 -2.84 44.13
CA LEU A 147 -16.67 -1.42 43.79
C LEU A 147 -17.98 -1.17 43.04
N SER A 148 -18.61 -0.03 43.33
CA SER A 148 -19.78 0.44 42.60
C SER A 148 -19.44 0.93 41.18
N GLU A 149 -20.44 1.00 40.30
CA GLU A 149 -20.29 1.57 38.95
C GLU A 149 -19.69 2.99 38.99
N SER A 150 -20.09 3.79 39.97
CA SER A 150 -19.59 5.16 40.12
C SER A 150 -18.11 5.22 40.49
N GLU A 151 -17.63 4.29 41.32
CA GLU A 151 -16.22 4.20 41.73
C GLU A 151 -15.36 3.72 40.57
N VAL A 152 -15.81 2.68 39.85
CA VAL A 152 -15.13 2.16 38.66
C VAL A 152 -15.02 3.23 37.57
N LYS A 153 -16.11 3.96 37.29
CA LYS A 153 -16.10 5.07 36.32
C LYS A 153 -15.15 6.19 36.76
N LYS A 154 -15.08 6.51 38.05
CA LYS A 154 -14.16 7.53 38.58
C LYS A 154 -12.69 7.13 38.39
N ILE A 155 -12.37 5.84 38.55
CA ILE A 155 -11.04 5.29 38.28
C ILE A 155 -10.74 5.32 36.78
N LEU A 156 -11.68 4.86 35.94
CA LEU A 156 -11.49 4.83 34.48
C LEU A 156 -11.29 6.23 33.88
N PHE A 157 -12.03 7.24 34.34
CA PHE A 157 -12.00 8.60 33.80
C PHE A 157 -11.08 9.55 34.57
N SER A 158 -10.11 9.05 35.35
CA SER A 158 -9.16 9.91 36.05
C SER A 158 -8.28 10.71 35.08
N ASP A 159 -7.95 11.96 35.46
CA ASP A 159 -6.91 12.73 34.78
C ASP A 159 -5.55 12.05 35.05
N GLY A 160 -4.78 11.69 34.03
CA GLY A 160 -3.54 10.98 34.27
C GLY A 160 -2.81 10.47 33.03
N GLN A 161 -2.69 11.30 32.00
CA GLN A 161 -1.71 11.01 30.95
C GLN A 161 -0.53 11.98 31.08
N SER A 162 0.66 11.41 31.02
CA SER A 162 1.90 12.18 30.86
C SER A 162 1.81 13.10 29.65
N SER A 163 2.16 14.37 29.84
CA SER A 163 2.13 15.38 28.77
C SER A 163 3.44 15.42 28.00
N PHE A 164 3.37 15.85 26.74
CA PHE A 164 4.55 16.24 25.97
C PHE A 164 5.24 17.46 26.64
N ASP A 165 6.42 17.23 27.22
CA ASP A 165 7.23 18.25 27.92
C ASP A 165 8.73 17.88 27.92
N PRO A 166 9.38 17.79 26.75
CA PRO A 166 10.80 17.51 26.67
C PRO A 166 11.63 18.62 27.36
N PRO A 167 12.74 18.28 28.05
CA PRO A 167 13.58 19.25 28.77
C PRO A 167 14.46 20.05 27.81
N LEU A 168 13.86 21.02 27.10
CA LEU A 168 14.54 21.87 26.14
C LEU A 168 14.74 23.29 26.69
N ASP A 169 15.96 23.83 26.55
CA ASP A 169 16.27 25.22 26.86
C ASP A 169 16.58 26.03 25.58
N ASP A 170 16.40 27.36 25.65
CA ASP A 170 16.60 28.27 24.52
C ASP A 170 18.05 28.28 24.01
N SER A 171 19.02 27.97 24.88
CA SER A 171 20.45 27.96 24.53
C SER A 171 20.78 26.80 23.62
N LYS A 172 20.26 25.60 23.93
CA LYS A 172 20.43 24.39 23.13
C LYS A 172 19.75 24.54 21.77
N VAL A 173 18.57 25.14 21.72
CA VAL A 173 17.89 25.48 20.46
C VAL A 173 18.74 26.41 19.59
N LYS A 174 19.31 27.46 20.19
CA LYS A 174 20.17 28.39 19.47
C LYS A 174 21.47 27.74 18.97
N GLU A 175 22.02 26.82 19.75
CA GLU A 175 23.18 26.00 19.35
C GLU A 175 22.84 25.14 18.12
N TRP A 176 21.70 24.44 18.14
CA TRP A 176 21.21 23.65 17.00
C TRP A 176 20.99 24.50 15.76
N HIS A 177 20.34 25.66 15.89
CA HIS A 177 20.19 26.64 14.79
C HIS A 177 21.53 27.05 14.20
N THR A 178 22.51 27.34 15.06
CA THR A 178 23.86 27.74 14.62
C THR A 178 24.54 26.61 13.86
N ARG A 179 24.47 25.37 14.36
CA ARG A 179 25.05 24.19 13.73
C ARG A 179 24.35 23.81 12.42
N LEU A 180 23.04 24.07 12.33
CA LEU A 180 22.24 23.84 11.13
C LEU A 180 22.29 25.02 10.13
N GLY A 181 22.98 26.12 10.45
CA GLY A 181 23.15 27.26 9.54
C GLY A 181 21.91 28.14 9.37
N VAL A 182 20.99 28.14 10.33
CA VAL A 182 19.73 28.90 10.30
C VAL A 182 19.99 30.37 10.59
N SER A 183 19.79 31.23 9.60
CA SER A 183 20.08 32.68 9.69
C SER A 183 18.83 33.54 9.97
N GLU A 184 17.65 33.13 9.51
CA GLU A 184 16.34 33.73 9.84
C GLU A 184 15.25 32.65 9.82
N PRO A 185 14.29 32.63 10.78
CA PRO A 185 13.21 31.66 10.78
C PRO A 185 12.21 32.07 9.71
N LYS A 186 12.35 31.48 8.52
CA LYS A 186 11.42 31.68 7.40
C LYS A 186 10.31 30.64 7.48
N GLY A 187 9.40 30.84 8.44
CA GLY A 187 8.17 30.05 8.56
C GLY A 187 7.17 30.76 9.45
N GLN A 188 5.96 31.01 8.94
CA GLN A 188 4.81 31.37 9.79
C GLN A 188 4.11 30.08 10.17
N VAL A 189 4.09 29.75 11.46
CA VAL A 189 3.24 28.67 11.96
C VAL A 189 1.88 29.24 12.32
N GLU A 190 0.91 29.05 11.43
CA GLU A 190 -0.49 29.11 11.81
C GLU A 190 -0.84 27.84 12.57
N TRP A 191 -1.27 28.04 13.81
CA TRP A 191 -1.63 26.96 14.71
C TRP A 191 -3.12 26.68 14.55
N LEU A 192 -3.50 25.42 14.28
CA LEU A 192 -4.84 24.91 14.59
C LEU A 192 -5.03 24.82 16.12
N ASN A 193 -4.99 25.96 16.82
CA ASN A 193 -5.30 26.05 18.26
C ASN A 193 -6.79 25.71 18.56
N SER A 194 -7.52 25.21 17.57
CA SER A 194 -8.94 24.93 17.66
C SER A 194 -9.30 23.63 16.96
N ILE A 195 -8.38 22.66 16.73
CA ILE A 195 -8.78 21.40 16.07
C ILE A 195 -9.85 20.67 16.88
N VAL A 196 -9.77 20.74 18.22
CA VAL A 196 -10.83 20.23 19.12
C VAL A 196 -12.13 20.99 18.88
N ASP A 197 -12.12 22.32 18.97
CA ASP A 197 -13.33 23.15 18.76
C ASP A 197 -13.93 23.00 17.34
N GLN A 198 -13.09 22.87 16.31
CA GLN A 198 -13.51 22.65 14.93
C GLN A 198 -14.11 21.25 14.76
N SER A 199 -13.52 20.25 15.42
CA SER A 199 -14.02 18.88 15.41
C SER A 199 -15.38 18.81 16.09
N GLU A 200 -15.54 19.48 17.24
CA GLU A 200 -16.84 19.64 17.89
C GLU A 200 -17.86 20.38 17.02
N GLY A 201 -17.41 21.46 16.36
CA GLY A 201 -18.24 22.25 15.45
C GLY A 201 -18.74 21.44 14.26
N LEU A 202 -17.85 20.74 13.56
CA LEU A 202 -18.19 19.86 12.43
C LEU A 202 -19.10 18.72 12.89
N GLY A 203 -18.74 18.03 13.99
CA GLY A 203 -19.54 16.95 14.54
C GLY A 203 -20.96 17.39 14.90
N LYS A 204 -21.14 18.59 15.47
CA LYS A 204 -22.45 19.16 15.76
C LYS A 204 -23.27 19.43 14.48
N VAL A 205 -22.66 20.04 13.46
CA VAL A 205 -23.32 20.30 12.17
C VAL A 205 -23.83 19.00 11.54
N LEU A 206 -23.05 17.93 11.60
CA LEU A 206 -23.44 16.62 11.07
C LEU A 206 -24.51 15.96 11.95
N LEU A 207 -24.37 16.02 13.27
CA LEU A 207 -25.34 15.46 14.22
C LEU A 207 -26.74 16.07 14.04
N ASP A 208 -26.83 17.38 13.80
CA ASP A 208 -28.09 18.10 13.56
C ASP A 208 -28.84 17.61 12.30
N LYS A 209 -28.15 16.89 11.39
CA LYS A 209 -28.73 16.27 10.20
C LYS A 209 -29.19 14.82 10.41
N ILE A 210 -28.90 14.24 11.58
CA ILE A 210 -29.21 12.84 11.90
C ILE A 210 -30.31 12.81 12.97
N PRO A 211 -31.55 12.43 12.63
CA PRO A 211 -32.61 12.27 13.61
C PRO A 211 -32.28 11.24 14.70
N GLU A 212 -32.79 11.45 15.91
CA GLU A 212 -32.50 10.58 17.08
C GLU A 212 -32.86 9.10 16.84
N ASN A 213 -33.91 8.80 16.07
CA ASN A 213 -34.31 7.42 15.78
C ASN A 213 -33.30 6.64 14.92
N PHE A 214 -32.33 7.31 14.29
CA PHE A 214 -31.24 6.69 13.55
C PHE A 214 -29.94 6.59 14.35
N ARG A 215 -29.90 7.18 15.56
CA ARG A 215 -28.76 7.09 16.49
C ARG A 215 -29.01 5.88 17.37
N LEU A 216 -28.59 4.71 16.92
CA LEU A 216 -28.83 3.46 17.64
C LEU A 216 -27.94 3.45 18.90
N THR A 217 -28.50 3.77 20.06
CA THR A 217 -27.78 3.56 21.32
C THR A 217 -27.62 2.07 21.52
N ALA A 218 -26.43 1.52 21.25
CA ALA A 218 -26.10 0.19 21.73
C ALA A 218 -26.28 0.20 23.26
N GLU A 219 -27.13 -0.66 23.81
CA GLU A 219 -27.20 -0.86 25.26
C GLU A 219 -25.86 -1.44 25.74
N ARG A 220 -24.86 -0.58 25.94
CA ARG A 220 -23.56 -1.00 26.46
C ARG A 220 -23.73 -1.30 27.94
N GLY A 221 -23.87 -2.59 28.27
CA GLY A 221 -23.96 -3.07 29.63
C GLY A 221 -22.73 -2.63 30.42
N PHE A 222 -22.94 -1.98 31.58
CA PHE A 222 -21.82 -1.77 32.51
C PHE A 222 -21.57 -3.10 33.22
N ARG A 223 -20.37 -3.66 33.09
CA ARG A 223 -19.97 -4.88 33.80
C ARG A 223 -18.57 -4.69 34.40
N PHE A 224 -18.42 -5.16 35.63
CA PHE A 224 -17.17 -5.18 36.37
C PHE A 224 -17.05 -6.52 37.08
N SER A 225 -16.01 -7.30 36.77
CA SER A 225 -15.73 -8.55 37.47
C SER A 225 -14.95 -8.28 38.75
N ALA A 226 -15.65 -8.29 39.88
CA ALA A 226 -15.08 -8.03 41.20
C ALA A 226 -14.05 -9.09 41.65
N MET A 227 -14.12 -10.33 41.15
CA MET A 227 -13.30 -11.44 41.68
C MET A 227 -11.89 -11.52 41.10
N ASP A 228 -11.67 -10.91 39.94
CA ASP A 228 -10.50 -11.16 39.09
C ASP A 228 -9.68 -9.89 38.84
N VAL A 229 -9.68 -8.95 39.79
CA VAL A 229 -8.93 -7.69 39.63
C VAL A 229 -7.44 -7.98 39.71
N PRO A 230 -6.66 -7.70 38.65
CA PRO A 230 -5.26 -8.09 38.60
C PRO A 230 -4.37 -7.19 39.47
N GLY A 231 -3.44 -7.82 40.19
CA GLY A 231 -2.35 -7.20 40.93
C GLY A 231 -1.03 -7.93 40.67
N VAL A 232 0.06 -7.44 41.27
CA VAL A 232 1.39 -8.05 41.14
C VAL A 232 1.97 -8.30 42.53
N ILE A 233 2.57 -9.46 42.73
CA ILE A 233 3.43 -9.74 43.90
C ILE A 233 4.86 -9.81 43.41
N TYR A 234 5.78 -9.17 44.13
CA TYR A 234 7.21 -9.33 43.88
C TYR A 234 8.00 -9.53 45.17
N SER A 235 9.12 -10.23 45.05
CA SER A 235 10.01 -10.54 46.17
C SER A 235 11.01 -9.41 46.39
N ASN A 236 11.06 -8.86 47.60
CA ASN A 236 12.08 -7.91 48.05
C ASN A 236 12.84 -8.51 49.25
N GLY A 237 13.89 -9.28 48.97
CA GLY A 237 14.57 -10.07 50.00
C GLY A 237 13.73 -11.27 50.42
N THR A 238 13.32 -11.33 51.68
CA THR A 238 12.44 -12.40 52.21
C THR A 238 10.95 -12.03 52.19
N ASP A 239 10.62 -10.78 51.89
CA ASP A 239 9.26 -10.26 51.98
C ASP A 239 8.60 -10.25 50.59
N GLU A 240 7.35 -10.70 50.53
CA GLU A 240 6.49 -10.54 49.35
C GLU A 240 5.70 -9.24 49.47
N ILE A 241 5.78 -8.37 48.45
CA ILE A 241 5.06 -7.10 48.41
C ILE A 241 3.93 -7.21 47.38
N PHE A 242 2.69 -7.08 47.84
CA PHE A 242 1.50 -7.01 46.98
C PHE A 242 1.31 -5.59 46.41
N VAL A 243 1.01 -5.49 45.13
CA VAL A 243 0.80 -4.24 44.41
C VAL A 243 -0.56 -4.27 43.72
N HIS A 244 -1.48 -3.46 44.23
CA HIS A 244 -2.75 -3.18 43.58
C HIS A 244 -2.54 -2.18 42.42
N LEU A 245 -3.13 -2.43 41.25
CA LEU A 245 -2.94 -1.61 40.04
C LEU A 245 -4.22 -0.97 39.49
N PHE A 246 -5.39 -1.37 40.01
CA PHE A 246 -6.66 -0.88 39.49
C PHE A 246 -7.05 0.46 40.13
N ASP A 247 -7.14 0.52 41.46
CA ASP A 247 -7.32 1.74 42.25
C ASP A 247 -5.95 2.33 42.67
N PRO A 248 -5.53 3.47 42.10
CA PRO A 248 -4.25 4.06 42.42
C PRO A 248 -4.12 4.54 43.88
N SER A 249 -5.23 4.70 44.60
CA SER A 249 -5.22 5.16 46.00
C SER A 249 -4.74 4.10 47.00
N VAL A 250 -4.59 2.85 46.59
CA VAL A 250 -4.13 1.74 47.44
C VAL A 250 -2.61 1.73 47.54
N SER A 251 -2.07 1.84 48.76
CA SER A 251 -0.61 1.78 48.99
C SER A 251 -0.01 0.42 48.67
N SER A 252 1.23 0.41 48.14
CA SER A 252 2.02 -0.82 47.97
C SER A 252 2.15 -1.59 49.29
N GLY A 253 2.09 -2.92 49.22
CA GLY A 253 2.07 -3.82 50.37
C GLY A 253 0.70 -4.00 51.03
N SER A 254 -0.36 -3.36 50.50
CA SER A 254 -1.73 -3.47 51.02
C SER A 254 -2.71 -4.02 49.98
N TYR A 255 -3.69 -4.78 50.45
CA TYR A 255 -4.88 -5.16 49.70
C TYR A 255 -5.84 -3.97 49.56
N HIS A 256 -6.73 -4.01 48.58
CA HIS A 256 -7.80 -3.04 48.44
C HIS A 256 -8.70 -3.06 49.69
N PRO A 257 -9.21 -1.90 50.19
CA PRO A 257 -10.03 -1.86 51.41
C PRO A 257 -11.30 -2.71 51.39
N SER A 258 -11.87 -2.98 50.21
CA SER A 258 -13.03 -3.89 50.07
C SER A 258 -12.68 -5.38 50.06
N ASN A 259 -11.40 -5.74 49.98
CA ASN A 259 -10.93 -7.13 50.15
C ASN A 259 -10.91 -7.52 51.64
N THR A 260 -12.08 -7.78 52.19
CA THR A 260 -12.25 -8.14 53.62
C THR A 260 -11.65 -9.48 54.00
N GLN A 261 -11.29 -10.32 53.02
CA GLN A 261 -10.67 -11.63 53.25
C GLN A 261 -9.14 -11.55 53.29
N TYR A 262 -8.54 -10.40 52.90
CA TYR A 262 -7.09 -10.19 52.83
C TYR A 262 -6.36 -11.33 52.10
N SER A 263 -6.95 -11.78 50.99
CA SER A 263 -6.46 -12.93 50.23
C SER A 263 -6.32 -12.59 48.75
N TYR A 264 -5.51 -13.41 48.06
CA TYR A 264 -5.34 -13.40 46.63
C TYR A 264 -5.29 -14.83 46.11
N ARG A 265 -5.48 -14.99 44.80
CA ARG A 265 -5.22 -16.25 44.09
C ARG A 265 -4.24 -16.02 42.95
N GLU A 266 -3.53 -17.06 42.54
CA GLU A 266 -2.68 -16.98 41.35
C GLU A 266 -3.52 -16.62 40.12
N ALA A 267 -2.94 -15.79 39.27
CA ALA A 267 -3.62 -15.40 38.04
C ALA A 267 -3.46 -16.45 36.95
N ASP A 268 -4.53 -16.68 36.20
CA ASP A 268 -4.49 -17.49 34.99
C ASP A 268 -3.59 -16.80 33.94
N PRO A 269 -3.02 -17.54 32.97
CA PRO A 269 -2.24 -16.95 31.89
C PRO A 269 -3.04 -15.87 31.16
N ALA A 270 -2.36 -14.77 30.82
CA ALA A 270 -2.98 -13.71 30.04
C ALA A 270 -3.40 -14.21 28.65
N ILE A 271 -4.56 -13.75 28.19
CA ILE A 271 -5.09 -14.01 26.86
C ILE A 271 -4.81 -12.77 26.01
N ALA A 272 -3.82 -12.90 25.13
CA ALA A 272 -3.54 -11.87 24.13
C ALA A 272 -4.55 -11.96 22.98
N THR A 273 -5.01 -10.81 22.49
CA THR A 273 -5.76 -10.73 21.24
C THR A 273 -4.88 -11.21 20.08
N ARG A 274 -5.27 -12.29 19.40
CA ARG A 274 -4.56 -12.89 18.26
C ARG A 274 -5.37 -12.71 16.97
N GLU A 275 -5.64 -11.46 16.63
CA GLU A 275 -6.26 -11.15 15.34
C GLU A 275 -5.21 -11.23 14.24
N GLU A 276 -5.53 -11.91 13.13
CA GLU A 276 -4.70 -11.95 11.93
C GLU A 276 -5.12 -10.81 10.99
N ILE A 277 -4.14 -10.07 10.45
CA ILE A 277 -4.34 -9.17 9.32
C ILE A 277 -3.88 -9.89 8.06
N GLN A 278 -4.79 -10.05 7.11
CA GLN A 278 -4.53 -10.62 5.79
C GLN A 278 -4.69 -9.54 4.73
N LEU A 279 -3.66 -9.38 3.89
CA LEU A 279 -3.68 -8.48 2.73
C LEU A 279 -3.59 -9.31 1.46
N SER A 280 -4.45 -9.03 0.49
CA SER A 280 -4.43 -9.66 -0.83
C SER A 280 -4.43 -8.60 -1.92
N LEU A 281 -3.40 -8.62 -2.78
CA LEU A 281 -3.34 -7.86 -4.02
C LEU A 281 -3.90 -8.72 -5.15
N LYS A 282 -4.89 -8.20 -5.86
CA LYS A 282 -5.55 -8.86 -6.98
C LYS A 282 -5.55 -8.00 -8.23
N GLY A 283 -5.64 -8.63 -9.39
CA GLY A 283 -5.80 -7.97 -10.69
C GLY A 283 -7.02 -8.49 -11.44
N ILE A 284 -7.59 -7.68 -12.32
CA ILE A 284 -8.59 -8.11 -13.32
C ILE A 284 -8.00 -7.87 -14.70
N ASN A 285 -8.03 -8.88 -15.56
CA ASN A 285 -7.51 -8.81 -16.93
C ASN A 285 -8.63 -8.42 -17.91
N ALA A 286 -8.30 -7.62 -18.93
CA ALA A 286 -9.27 -7.17 -19.94
C ALA A 286 -9.91 -8.31 -20.74
N LEU A 287 -9.18 -9.41 -20.97
CA LEU A 287 -9.67 -10.56 -21.72
C LEU A 287 -10.70 -11.37 -20.91
N ASN A 288 -10.55 -11.40 -19.59
CA ASN A 288 -11.41 -12.14 -18.66
C ASN A 288 -11.89 -11.24 -17.49
N PRO A 289 -12.74 -10.25 -17.75
CA PRO A 289 -13.12 -9.24 -16.75
C PRO A 289 -14.02 -9.78 -15.62
N SER A 290 -14.53 -11.01 -15.74
CA SER A 290 -15.31 -11.70 -14.71
C SER A 290 -14.46 -12.39 -13.63
N GLU A 291 -13.15 -12.50 -13.84
CA GLU A 291 -12.25 -13.24 -12.95
C GLU A 291 -11.24 -12.32 -12.25
N GLU A 292 -10.98 -12.61 -10.97
CA GLU A 292 -9.92 -11.96 -10.18
C GLU A 292 -8.69 -12.87 -10.12
N ILE A 293 -7.53 -12.34 -10.53
CA ILE A 293 -6.23 -13.00 -10.45
C ILE A 293 -5.57 -12.61 -9.12
N ASN A 294 -5.18 -13.58 -8.30
CA ASN A 294 -4.41 -13.31 -7.07
C ASN A 294 -2.94 -13.06 -7.43
N LEU A 295 -2.43 -11.86 -7.15
CA LEU A 295 -1.07 -11.44 -7.50
C LEU A 295 -0.10 -11.59 -6.33
N LEU A 296 -0.54 -11.30 -5.10
CA LEU A 296 0.25 -11.42 -3.88
C LEU A 296 -0.66 -11.50 -2.65
N GLU A 297 -0.27 -12.31 -1.66
CA GLU A 297 -1.00 -12.41 -0.39
C GLU A 297 -0.02 -12.50 0.78
N GLY A 298 -0.32 -11.81 1.88
CA GLY A 298 0.44 -11.89 3.12
C GLY A 298 -0.44 -11.87 4.36
N LYS A 299 0.08 -12.42 5.46
CA LYS A 299 -0.61 -12.61 6.74
C LYS A 299 0.31 -12.28 7.90
N TRP A 300 -0.19 -11.51 8.86
CA TRP A 300 0.55 -11.07 10.04
C TRP A 300 -0.35 -11.11 11.28
N ASN A 301 0.24 -11.29 12.47
CA ASN A 301 -0.51 -10.99 13.68
C ASN A 301 -0.69 -9.47 13.77
N ALA A 302 -1.90 -9.01 14.06
CA ALA A 302 -2.20 -7.59 14.13
C ALA A 302 -1.33 -6.87 15.16
N SER A 303 -1.01 -7.54 16.28
CA SER A 303 -0.11 -7.02 17.31
C SER A 303 1.33 -6.80 16.85
N GLU A 304 1.79 -7.50 15.80
CA GLU A 304 3.13 -7.34 15.22
C GLU A 304 3.20 -6.13 14.27
N LEU A 305 2.06 -5.70 13.72
CA LEU A 305 1.98 -4.58 12.80
C LEU A 305 1.73 -3.23 13.48
N VAL A 306 1.19 -3.20 14.71
CA VAL A 306 0.93 -1.94 15.43
C VAL A 306 2.23 -1.12 15.57
N GLY A 307 2.18 0.12 15.09
CA GLY A 307 3.31 1.05 15.04
C GLY A 307 4.29 0.83 13.90
N GLN A 308 4.03 -0.15 13.04
CA GLN A 308 4.85 -0.49 11.89
C GLN A 308 4.23 -0.01 10.59
N GLN A 309 5.04 -0.02 9.54
CA GLN A 309 4.59 0.24 8.18
C GLN A 309 4.69 -1.03 7.33
N LEU A 310 3.75 -1.18 6.41
CA LEU A 310 3.81 -2.20 5.37
C LEU A 310 3.78 -1.52 4.01
N LYS A 311 4.76 -1.82 3.16
CA LYS A 311 4.91 -1.22 1.84
C LYS A 311 4.57 -2.24 0.78
N LEU A 312 3.55 -1.94 0.01
CA LEU A 312 3.24 -2.63 -1.23
C LEU A 312 3.89 -1.89 -2.39
N PHE A 313 4.75 -2.58 -3.12
CA PHE A 313 5.43 -2.05 -4.30
C PHE A 313 5.80 -3.15 -5.28
N PHE A 314 6.39 -2.77 -6.41
CA PHE A 314 6.67 -3.67 -7.51
C PHE A 314 8.12 -3.53 -7.99
N LEU A 315 8.85 -4.63 -8.05
CA LEU A 315 10.22 -4.65 -8.57
C LEU A 315 10.18 -4.68 -10.11
N ASN A 316 10.89 -3.78 -10.77
CA ASN A 316 10.95 -3.74 -12.24
C ASN A 316 11.82 -4.84 -12.87
N ASN A 317 12.53 -5.64 -12.04
CA ASN A 317 13.37 -6.75 -12.45
C ASN A 317 14.50 -6.41 -13.45
N MET A 318 14.91 -5.15 -13.51
CA MET A 318 16.03 -4.69 -14.32
C MET A 318 17.21 -4.34 -13.42
N THR A 319 18.44 -4.58 -13.88
CA THR A 319 19.65 -4.01 -13.27
C THR A 319 19.76 -2.53 -13.60
N PHE A 320 20.59 -1.80 -12.88
CA PHE A 320 20.76 -0.37 -13.12
C PHE A 320 21.22 -0.02 -14.56
N PRO A 321 22.27 -0.64 -15.14
CA PRO A 321 22.63 -0.37 -16.54
C PRO A 321 21.49 -0.67 -17.53
N GLN A 322 20.66 -1.68 -17.23
CA GLN A 322 19.50 -2.04 -18.04
C GLN A 322 18.44 -0.99 -17.95
N GLN A 323 18.19 -0.48 -16.75
CA GLN A 323 17.27 0.62 -16.55
C GLN A 323 17.73 1.78 -17.43
N LEU A 324 18.97 2.26 -17.31
CA LEU A 324 19.49 3.40 -18.10
C LEU A 324 19.34 3.26 -19.63
N ALA A 325 19.38 2.05 -20.17
CA ALA A 325 19.29 1.78 -21.60
C ALA A 325 17.84 1.71 -22.15
N ASN A 326 16.84 1.64 -21.26
CA ASN A 326 15.43 1.51 -21.62
C ASN A 326 14.68 2.83 -21.40
N THR A 327 13.40 2.88 -21.75
CA THR A 327 12.44 3.93 -21.38
C THR A 327 11.46 3.36 -20.36
N ILE A 328 10.75 4.22 -19.64
CA ILE A 328 9.73 3.79 -18.65
C ILE A 328 8.67 2.90 -19.30
N SER A 329 8.32 3.17 -20.57
CA SER A 329 7.35 2.36 -21.34
C SER A 329 7.85 0.95 -21.66
N ASP A 330 9.16 0.70 -21.62
CA ASP A 330 9.72 -0.64 -21.86
C ASP A 330 9.64 -1.53 -20.61
N ILE A 331 9.34 -0.97 -19.43
CA ILE A 331 9.21 -1.73 -18.19
C ILE A 331 7.83 -2.39 -18.19
N SER A 332 7.85 -3.69 -18.45
CA SER A 332 6.67 -4.53 -18.67
C SER A 332 6.55 -5.69 -17.69
N THR A 333 7.51 -5.82 -16.79
CA THR A 333 7.55 -6.91 -15.83
C THR A 333 7.78 -6.43 -14.40
N PHE A 334 6.93 -6.92 -13.51
CA PHE A 334 6.83 -6.44 -12.14
C PHE A 334 6.85 -7.61 -11.17
N THR A 335 7.57 -7.50 -10.06
CA THR A 335 7.45 -8.48 -8.96
C THR A 335 6.78 -7.79 -7.79
N PRO A 336 5.51 -8.11 -7.47
CA PRO A 336 4.83 -7.50 -6.35
C PRO A 336 5.50 -7.91 -5.03
N CYS A 337 5.58 -6.97 -4.10
CA CYS A 337 6.26 -7.14 -2.82
C CYS A 337 5.48 -6.42 -1.72
N MET A 338 5.30 -7.07 -0.57
CA MET A 338 4.81 -6.50 0.68
C MET A 338 5.95 -6.51 1.69
N ALA A 339 6.64 -5.38 1.87
CA ALA A 339 7.73 -5.25 2.82
C ALA A 339 7.25 -4.64 4.13
N VAL A 340 7.52 -5.28 5.25
CA VAL A 340 7.35 -4.66 6.57
C VAL A 340 8.49 -3.64 6.76
N GLN A 341 8.27 -2.58 7.53
CA GLN A 341 9.31 -1.71 8.10
C GLN A 341 9.11 -1.55 9.61
N ASN A 342 10.14 -1.97 10.38
CA ASN A 342 10.19 -1.86 11.83
C ASN A 342 11.55 -1.30 12.27
N LEU A 343 11.51 -0.11 12.87
CA LEU A 343 12.71 0.61 13.32
C LEU A 343 13.48 -0.08 14.45
N TYR A 344 12.84 -1.00 15.15
CA TYR A 344 13.38 -1.63 16.36
C TYR A 344 13.87 -3.06 16.13
N GLU A 345 13.77 -3.55 14.89
CA GLU A 345 14.14 -4.93 14.52
C GLU A 345 15.27 -4.94 13.47
N ASP A 346 15.91 -6.09 13.31
CA ASP A 346 17.01 -6.28 12.36
C ASP A 346 16.53 -6.70 10.96
N ALA A 347 17.44 -6.63 9.97
CA ALA A 347 17.12 -6.98 8.59
C ALA A 347 16.61 -8.43 8.43
N ALA A 348 17.02 -9.36 9.30
CA ALA A 348 16.59 -10.76 9.24
C ALA A 348 15.13 -10.93 9.68
N TYR A 349 14.71 -10.21 10.72
CA TYR A 349 13.30 -10.09 11.09
C TYR A 349 12.49 -9.50 9.94
N MET A 350 12.97 -8.39 9.36
CA MET A 350 12.26 -7.69 8.30
C MET A 350 12.08 -8.55 7.04
N GLU A 351 13.10 -9.29 6.65
CA GLU A 351 13.06 -10.23 5.52
C GLU A 351 12.06 -11.35 5.78
N LYS A 352 12.08 -11.95 6.98
CA LYS A 352 11.13 -13.00 7.37
C LYS A 352 9.68 -12.50 7.45
N ALA A 353 9.48 -11.25 7.86
CA ALA A 353 8.17 -10.65 7.98
C ALA A 353 7.61 -10.11 6.65
N SER A 354 8.42 -10.05 5.59
CA SER A 354 8.02 -9.54 4.28
C SER A 354 7.61 -10.65 3.32
N VAL A 355 6.81 -10.32 2.30
CA VAL A 355 6.33 -11.27 1.30
C VAL A 355 6.71 -10.80 -0.10
N LEU A 356 7.38 -11.68 -0.85
CA LEU A 356 7.74 -11.45 -2.25
C LEU A 356 6.92 -12.37 -3.16
N GLY A 357 6.27 -11.79 -4.16
CA GLY A 357 5.50 -12.51 -5.17
C GLY A 357 6.35 -13.10 -6.29
N LYS A 358 5.69 -13.69 -7.28
CA LYS A 358 6.33 -14.09 -8.54
C LYS A 358 6.38 -12.90 -9.49
N PRO A 359 7.40 -12.80 -10.36
CA PRO A 359 7.35 -11.80 -11.43
C PRO A 359 6.12 -12.00 -12.31
N ILE A 360 5.46 -10.91 -12.70
CA ILE A 360 4.25 -10.88 -13.52
C ILE A 360 4.41 -9.93 -14.71
N GLY A 361 3.78 -10.27 -15.84
CA GLY A 361 3.62 -9.38 -16.99
C GLY A 361 2.55 -8.32 -16.78
N LEU A 362 2.25 -7.53 -17.82
CA LEU A 362 1.18 -6.53 -17.78
C LEU A 362 -0.22 -7.15 -17.69
N GLY A 363 -0.40 -8.42 -18.09
CA GLY A 363 -1.66 -9.17 -17.97
C GLY A 363 -1.89 -9.79 -16.58
N GLY A 364 -0.88 -9.75 -15.69
CA GLY A 364 -0.91 -10.33 -14.34
C GLY A 364 -0.46 -11.78 -14.25
N GLU A 365 -0.11 -12.41 -15.37
CA GLU A 365 0.36 -13.78 -15.47
C GLU A 365 1.79 -13.96 -14.92
N PRO A 366 2.07 -15.05 -14.19
CA PRO A 366 3.40 -15.28 -13.63
C PRO A 366 4.41 -15.64 -14.72
N ILE A 367 5.57 -14.99 -14.70
CA ILE A 367 6.69 -15.30 -15.57
C ILE A 367 7.59 -16.31 -14.88
N MET A 368 7.82 -17.45 -15.53
CA MET A 368 8.66 -18.53 -15.01
C MET A 368 10.13 -18.10 -15.04
N ASN A 369 10.85 -18.25 -13.91
CA ASN A 369 12.23 -17.76 -13.74
C ASN A 369 13.23 -18.34 -14.75
N ASP A 370 13.03 -19.59 -15.20
CA ASP A 370 13.93 -20.28 -16.13
C ASP A 370 13.86 -19.74 -17.58
N TYR A 371 12.96 -18.78 -17.83
CA TYR A 371 12.60 -18.33 -19.18
C TYR A 371 12.82 -16.82 -19.43
N ARG A 372 13.42 -16.09 -18.49
CA ARG A 372 13.76 -14.67 -18.69
C ARG A 372 15.03 -14.49 -19.50
N ILE A 373 15.01 -13.60 -20.51
CA ILE A 373 16.25 -13.00 -21.02
C ILE A 373 16.76 -12.07 -19.93
N GLN A 374 17.78 -12.48 -19.17
CA GLN A 374 18.54 -11.53 -18.36
C GLN A 374 19.32 -10.63 -19.31
N PHE A 375 19.28 -9.30 -19.13
CA PHE A 375 20.09 -8.45 -20.01
C PHE A 375 21.60 -8.53 -19.71
N SER A 376 22.02 -9.17 -18.62
CA SER A 376 23.42 -9.51 -18.45
C SER A 376 23.72 -10.75 -19.30
N ASN A 377 24.85 -10.73 -20.00
CA ASN A 377 25.42 -11.86 -20.73
C ASN A 377 25.85 -13.03 -19.80
N GLU A 378 25.25 -13.16 -18.61
CA GLU A 378 25.68 -14.05 -17.52
C GLU A 378 24.75 -15.25 -17.33
N GLY A 379 23.88 -15.55 -18.30
CA GLY A 379 23.28 -16.88 -18.41
C GLY A 379 24.27 -17.87 -19.01
N GLU A 380 24.35 -19.09 -18.48
CA GLU A 380 25.10 -20.17 -19.15
C GLU A 380 24.52 -20.39 -20.54
N SER A 381 25.28 -19.97 -21.57
CA SER A 381 24.96 -20.24 -22.97
C SER A 381 24.75 -21.75 -23.16
N SER A 382 23.64 -22.13 -23.79
CA SER A 382 23.47 -23.54 -24.13
C SER A 382 24.54 -23.92 -25.15
N ARG A 383 25.22 -25.06 -24.96
CA ARG A 383 26.13 -25.60 -26.00
C ARG A 383 25.40 -26.01 -27.28
N LEU A 384 24.07 -25.85 -27.34
CA LEU A 384 23.21 -26.24 -28.44
C LEU A 384 23.23 -25.25 -29.61
N GLN A 385 23.64 -24.00 -29.37
CA GLN A 385 23.75 -22.96 -30.42
C GLN A 385 24.58 -23.43 -31.62
N ALA A 386 25.66 -24.18 -31.36
CA ALA A 386 26.58 -24.69 -32.38
C ALA A 386 25.94 -25.72 -33.34
N ASN A 387 24.79 -26.30 -32.96
CA ASN A 387 24.08 -27.28 -33.78
C ASN A 387 23.04 -26.61 -34.71
N VAL A 388 22.74 -25.33 -34.51
CA VAL A 388 21.78 -24.59 -35.33
C VAL A 388 22.42 -24.26 -36.67
N THR A 389 21.73 -24.61 -37.76
CA THR A 389 22.18 -24.36 -39.14
C THR A 389 21.29 -23.35 -39.87
N SER A 390 20.02 -23.22 -39.46
CA SER A 390 19.12 -22.17 -39.95
C SER A 390 18.25 -21.62 -38.83
N LEU A 391 17.88 -20.35 -38.95
CA LEU A 391 17.02 -19.63 -38.03
C LEU A 391 15.89 -18.95 -38.82
N GLU A 392 14.65 -19.14 -38.40
CA GLU A 392 13.50 -18.43 -38.92
C GLU A 392 12.77 -17.74 -37.76
N CYS A 393 12.17 -16.57 -38.02
CA CYS A 393 11.35 -15.88 -37.03
C CYS A 393 10.07 -15.34 -37.64
N ARG A 394 9.01 -15.24 -36.84
CA ARG A 394 7.73 -14.63 -37.22
C ARG A 394 7.19 -13.78 -36.07
N ALA A 395 6.80 -12.55 -36.35
CA ALA A 395 6.16 -11.70 -35.37
C ALA A 395 4.63 -11.75 -35.54
N ARG A 396 3.91 -11.91 -34.43
CA ARG A 396 2.46 -11.75 -34.35
C ARG A 396 2.16 -10.55 -33.46
N THR A 397 1.47 -9.55 -34.02
CA THR A 397 1.01 -8.39 -33.26
C THR A 397 -0.28 -8.72 -32.53
N LYS A 398 -0.37 -8.29 -31.27
CA LYS A 398 -1.61 -8.30 -30.50
C LYS A 398 -2.16 -6.89 -30.41
N ALA A 399 -2.91 -6.58 -29.36
CA ALA A 399 -3.09 -5.18 -28.98
C ALA A 399 -1.75 -4.58 -28.54
N TYR A 400 -1.57 -3.30 -28.83
CA TYR A 400 -0.40 -2.56 -28.40
C TYR A 400 -0.33 -2.49 -26.86
N PRO A 401 0.86 -2.63 -26.24
CA PRO A 401 2.19 -2.70 -26.86
C PRO A 401 2.70 -4.12 -27.18
N THR A 402 1.89 -5.16 -26.98
CA THR A 402 2.38 -6.53 -26.88
C THR A 402 2.68 -7.19 -28.23
N VAL A 403 3.85 -7.84 -28.33
CA VAL A 403 4.30 -8.61 -29.50
C VAL A 403 4.71 -10.02 -29.08
N ALA A 404 4.27 -11.01 -29.85
CA ALA A 404 4.74 -12.39 -29.74
C ALA A 404 5.68 -12.71 -30.91
N LEU A 405 6.91 -13.10 -30.60
CA LEU A 405 7.94 -13.45 -31.58
C LEU A 405 8.24 -14.94 -31.53
N GLU A 406 7.84 -15.64 -32.58
CA GLU A 406 8.07 -17.06 -32.77
C GLU A 406 9.45 -17.27 -33.39
N ILE A 407 10.22 -18.22 -32.88
CA ILE A 407 11.57 -18.52 -33.36
C ILE A 407 11.72 -20.02 -33.62
N TYR A 408 12.28 -20.38 -34.77
CA TYR A 408 12.45 -21.76 -35.24
C TYR A 408 13.93 -22.05 -35.56
N PRO A 409 14.74 -22.45 -34.57
CA PRO A 409 16.11 -22.90 -34.81
C PRO A 409 16.11 -24.35 -35.31
N ARG A 410 16.69 -24.60 -36.47
CA ARG A 410 16.77 -25.93 -37.09
C ARG A 410 18.21 -26.39 -37.30
N ASP A 411 18.42 -27.70 -37.13
CA ASP A 411 19.68 -28.35 -37.47
C ASP A 411 19.83 -28.58 -38.99
N SER A 412 20.93 -29.19 -39.41
CA SER A 412 21.21 -29.49 -40.83
C SER A 412 20.22 -30.47 -41.47
N SER A 413 19.42 -31.18 -40.68
CA SER A 413 18.35 -32.08 -41.15
C SER A 413 16.98 -31.42 -41.23
N GLY A 414 16.88 -30.14 -40.83
CA GLY A 414 15.62 -29.39 -40.76
C GLY A 414 14.81 -29.63 -39.48
N LYS A 415 15.36 -30.40 -38.52
CA LYS A 415 14.70 -30.69 -37.25
C LYS A 415 14.89 -29.53 -36.27
N ILE A 416 13.84 -29.22 -35.52
CA ILE A 416 13.87 -28.20 -34.46
C ILE A 416 14.82 -28.61 -33.33
N ILE A 417 15.64 -27.66 -32.90
CA ILE A 417 16.48 -27.79 -31.71
C ILE A 417 15.75 -27.14 -30.52
N GLU A 418 15.34 -27.96 -29.55
CA GLU A 418 14.68 -27.51 -28.32
C GLU A 418 15.67 -27.35 -27.15
N GLY A 419 15.25 -26.67 -26.08
CA GLY A 419 16.02 -26.54 -24.83
C GLY A 419 17.11 -25.48 -24.86
N MET A 420 17.10 -24.57 -25.84
CA MET A 420 17.98 -23.39 -25.83
C MET A 420 17.53 -22.40 -24.74
N ASN A 421 18.50 -21.65 -24.20
CA ASN A 421 18.26 -20.69 -23.14
C ASN A 421 17.85 -19.34 -23.74
N PRO A 422 17.03 -18.51 -23.05
CA PRO A 422 16.69 -17.16 -23.52
C PRO A 422 17.92 -16.31 -23.87
N SER A 423 19.00 -16.46 -23.09
CA SER A 423 20.26 -15.74 -23.25
C SER A 423 21.01 -16.06 -24.55
N ASP A 424 20.63 -17.14 -25.25
CA ASP A 424 21.21 -17.54 -26.53
C ASP A 424 20.77 -16.63 -27.68
N PHE A 425 19.64 -15.93 -27.52
CA PHE A 425 19.05 -15.07 -28.53
C PHE A 425 19.34 -13.60 -28.23
N ASN A 426 19.44 -12.80 -29.29
CA ASN A 426 19.45 -11.35 -29.22
C ASN A 426 18.40 -10.79 -30.19
N ILE A 427 17.47 -9.99 -29.67
CA ILE A 427 16.31 -9.47 -30.40
C ILE A 427 16.43 -7.95 -30.47
N VAL A 428 16.37 -7.42 -31.69
CA VAL A 428 16.43 -5.99 -32.00
C VAL A 428 15.17 -5.61 -32.78
N ASP A 429 14.43 -4.62 -32.32
CA ASP A 429 13.25 -4.05 -32.99
C ASP A 429 13.55 -2.58 -33.34
N ASN A 430 13.49 -2.24 -34.64
CA ASN A 430 13.78 -0.89 -35.15
C ASN A 430 15.12 -0.32 -34.65
N GLY A 431 16.15 -1.17 -34.57
CA GLY A 431 17.49 -0.82 -34.12
C GLY A 431 17.67 -0.77 -32.59
N LYS A 432 16.62 -1.01 -31.81
CA LYS A 432 16.68 -1.05 -30.33
C LYS A 432 16.62 -2.49 -29.82
N THR A 433 17.50 -2.84 -28.88
CA THR A 433 17.42 -4.15 -28.21
C THR A 433 16.18 -4.18 -27.33
N VAL A 434 15.35 -5.23 -27.47
CA VAL A 434 14.14 -5.40 -26.67
C VAL A 434 14.33 -6.45 -25.59
N CYS A 435 13.72 -6.21 -24.43
CA CYS A 435 13.66 -7.20 -23.36
C CYS A 435 12.39 -8.02 -23.51
N GLY A 436 12.53 -9.24 -24.01
CA GLY A 436 11.45 -10.21 -24.04
C GLY A 436 11.61 -11.28 -22.96
N TRP A 437 10.52 -11.93 -22.59
CA TRP A 437 10.55 -13.18 -21.85
C TRP A 437 10.11 -14.32 -22.75
N MET A 438 10.80 -15.44 -22.63
CA MET A 438 10.45 -16.66 -23.35
C MET A 438 9.24 -17.28 -22.65
N GLN A 439 8.23 -17.73 -23.38
CA GLN A 439 7.13 -18.49 -22.81
C GLN A 439 7.41 -19.99 -22.83
N SER A 440 8.19 -20.47 -23.82
CA SER A 440 8.57 -21.86 -23.97
C SER A 440 9.92 -22.01 -24.67
N ASN A 441 10.65 -23.09 -24.35
CA ASN A 441 11.83 -23.59 -25.08
C ASN A 441 11.61 -25.00 -25.66
N HIS A 442 10.37 -25.47 -25.62
CA HIS A 442 9.94 -26.74 -26.19
C HIS A 442 8.65 -26.54 -26.98
N LYS A 443 8.31 -27.47 -27.85
CA LYS A 443 6.97 -27.56 -28.42
C LYS A 443 5.95 -27.89 -27.32
N ALA A 444 5.32 -26.85 -26.81
CA ALA A 444 4.36 -26.87 -25.71
C ALA A 444 3.20 -25.92 -26.07
N PRO A 445 2.32 -26.32 -27.01
CA PRO A 445 1.30 -25.42 -27.51
C PRO A 445 0.30 -25.01 -26.43
N LYS A 446 -0.10 -23.74 -26.45
CA LYS A 446 -1.23 -23.20 -25.70
C LYS A 446 -2.50 -23.33 -26.55
N ILE A 447 -3.45 -24.13 -26.10
CA ILE A 447 -4.68 -24.39 -26.84
C ILE A 447 -5.87 -23.90 -26.01
N MET A 448 -6.68 -23.02 -26.59
CA MET A 448 -7.92 -22.55 -25.98
C MET A 448 -9.10 -23.36 -26.51
N LEU A 449 -9.88 -23.91 -25.60
CA LEU A 449 -11.14 -24.61 -25.85
C LEU A 449 -12.28 -23.68 -25.48
N LEU A 450 -12.90 -23.06 -26.47
CA LEU A 450 -14.11 -22.26 -26.32
C LEU A 450 -15.34 -23.14 -26.53
N HIS A 451 -16.37 -22.93 -25.74
CA HIS A 451 -17.66 -23.54 -26.01
C HIS A 451 -18.83 -22.64 -25.64
N ASP A 452 -19.81 -22.62 -26.54
CA ASP A 452 -21.08 -21.95 -26.33
C ASP A 452 -21.91 -22.70 -25.28
N THR A 453 -22.53 -21.93 -24.38
CA THR A 453 -23.40 -22.41 -23.29
C THR A 453 -24.87 -22.04 -23.50
N SER A 454 -25.22 -21.52 -24.68
CA SER A 454 -26.58 -21.19 -25.08
C SER A 454 -27.50 -22.42 -25.09
N PHE A 455 -28.79 -22.19 -24.84
CA PHE A 455 -29.79 -23.27 -24.86
C PHE A 455 -30.02 -23.87 -26.25
N SER A 456 -29.50 -23.25 -27.31
CA SER A 456 -29.53 -23.81 -28.66
C SER A 456 -28.60 -25.01 -28.78
N MET A 457 -27.52 -25.10 -27.98
CA MET A 457 -26.54 -26.18 -28.07
C MET A 457 -27.14 -27.59 -27.89
N PRO A 458 -26.67 -28.61 -28.65
CA PRO A 458 -27.16 -29.98 -28.52
C PRO A 458 -26.74 -30.60 -27.19
N GLU A 459 -27.52 -31.58 -26.68
CA GLU A 459 -27.27 -32.25 -25.39
C GLU A 459 -25.84 -32.80 -25.25
N ALA A 460 -25.25 -33.29 -26.34
CA ALA A 460 -23.86 -33.76 -26.33
C ALA A 460 -22.85 -32.64 -26.00
N TYR A 461 -23.13 -31.39 -26.36
CA TYR A 461 -22.26 -30.22 -26.13
C TYR A 461 -22.89 -29.21 -25.16
N TYR A 462 -23.78 -29.67 -24.28
CA TYR A 462 -24.42 -28.84 -23.25
C TYR A 462 -24.35 -29.53 -21.88
N GLY A 463 -24.21 -28.77 -20.79
CA GLY A 463 -24.18 -29.31 -19.43
C GLY A 463 -23.06 -30.34 -19.19
N GLU A 464 -23.40 -31.54 -18.71
CA GLU A 464 -22.41 -32.61 -18.49
C GLU A 464 -21.79 -33.14 -19.79
N GLY A 465 -22.50 -33.06 -20.92
CA GLY A 465 -22.03 -33.60 -22.20
C GLY A 465 -20.75 -32.94 -22.71
N ILE A 466 -20.69 -31.60 -22.68
CA ILE A 466 -19.51 -30.85 -23.08
C ILE A 466 -18.33 -31.13 -22.15
N GLN A 467 -18.57 -31.30 -20.85
CA GLN A 467 -17.49 -31.57 -19.89
C GLN A 467 -16.77 -32.89 -20.20
N VAL A 468 -17.54 -33.96 -20.51
CA VAL A 468 -16.98 -35.25 -20.94
C VAL A 468 -16.18 -35.12 -22.23
N PHE A 469 -16.64 -34.31 -23.18
CA PHE A 469 -15.91 -34.04 -24.42
C PHE A 469 -14.58 -33.32 -24.16
N LEU A 470 -14.61 -32.22 -23.39
CA LEU A 470 -13.43 -31.42 -23.08
C LEU A 470 -12.37 -32.25 -22.33
N GLU A 471 -12.75 -33.04 -21.33
CA GLU A 471 -11.82 -33.93 -20.61
C GLU A 471 -11.16 -34.97 -21.52
N ASN A 472 -11.93 -35.56 -22.43
CA ASN A 472 -11.39 -36.53 -23.39
C ASN A 472 -10.46 -35.87 -24.40
N LEU A 473 -10.83 -34.69 -24.89
CA LEU A 473 -10.01 -33.93 -25.82
C LEU A 473 -8.68 -33.53 -25.18
N GLU A 474 -8.71 -33.00 -23.95
CA GLU A 474 -7.51 -32.65 -23.20
C GLU A 474 -6.55 -33.83 -23.03
N ARG A 475 -7.08 -34.98 -22.64
CA ARG A 475 -6.28 -36.21 -22.48
C ARG A 475 -5.59 -36.58 -23.79
N VAL A 476 -6.25 -36.42 -24.94
CA VAL A 476 -5.65 -36.73 -26.25
C VAL A 476 -4.61 -35.68 -26.65
N ILE A 477 -4.87 -34.39 -26.41
CA ILE A 477 -3.90 -33.33 -26.64
C ILE A 477 -2.63 -33.59 -25.82
N HIS A 478 -2.74 -33.93 -24.54
CA HIS A 478 -1.59 -34.26 -23.70
C HIS A 478 -0.86 -35.54 -24.12
N ASN A 479 -1.51 -36.48 -24.81
CA ASN A 479 -0.82 -37.64 -25.37
C ASN A 479 0.09 -37.26 -26.56
N VAL A 480 -0.32 -36.29 -27.37
CA VAL A 480 0.46 -35.78 -28.51
C VAL A 480 1.54 -34.80 -28.02
N TYR A 481 1.16 -33.85 -27.18
CA TYR A 481 2.02 -32.83 -26.60
C TYR A 481 1.91 -32.85 -25.06
N PRO A 482 2.74 -33.65 -24.36
CA PRO A 482 2.67 -33.80 -22.90
C PRO A 482 2.79 -32.51 -22.10
N LYS A 483 3.43 -31.48 -22.68
CA LYS A 483 3.63 -30.16 -22.07
C LYS A 483 2.64 -29.09 -22.56
N ALA A 484 1.65 -29.44 -23.37
CA ALA A 484 0.63 -28.48 -23.82
C ALA A 484 -0.07 -27.83 -22.63
N ILE A 485 -0.45 -26.56 -22.80
CA ILE A 485 -1.26 -25.83 -21.82
C ILE A 485 -2.64 -25.69 -22.43
N ILE A 486 -3.67 -26.11 -21.71
CA ILE A 486 -5.04 -26.09 -22.23
C ILE A 486 -5.88 -25.16 -21.36
N GLN A 487 -6.53 -24.20 -22.00
CA GLN A 487 -7.45 -23.25 -21.36
C GLN A 487 -8.87 -23.59 -21.80
N ARG A 488 -9.83 -23.55 -20.88
CA ARG A 488 -11.25 -23.70 -21.19
C ARG A 488 -11.94 -22.38 -20.92
N GLN A 489 -12.85 -21.98 -21.80
CA GLN A 489 -13.62 -20.77 -21.60
C GLN A 489 -15.05 -20.94 -22.15
N GLU A 490 -16.02 -20.56 -21.32
CA GLU A 490 -17.43 -20.54 -21.67
C GLU A 490 -17.75 -19.26 -22.46
N THR A 491 -18.66 -19.38 -23.42
CA THR A 491 -19.17 -18.25 -24.21
C THR A 491 -20.70 -18.25 -24.23
N ASP A 492 -21.26 -17.10 -24.56
CA ASP A 492 -22.65 -16.95 -24.98
C ASP A 492 -22.73 -17.01 -26.52
N SER A 493 -23.88 -16.60 -27.07
CA SER A 493 -24.11 -16.48 -28.51
C SER A 493 -23.38 -15.30 -29.17
N GLY A 494 -22.53 -14.55 -28.45
CA GLY A 494 -21.70 -13.47 -29.00
C GLY A 494 -20.43 -14.01 -29.64
N ILE A 495 -20.53 -14.67 -30.80
CA ILE A 495 -19.42 -15.42 -31.43
C ILE A 495 -18.30 -14.48 -31.88
N TYR A 496 -18.61 -13.32 -32.49
CA TYR A 496 -17.56 -12.38 -32.92
C TYR A 496 -16.79 -11.81 -31.73
N SER A 497 -17.50 -11.42 -30.67
CA SER A 497 -16.91 -10.87 -29.44
C SER A 497 -16.03 -11.90 -28.73
N ALA A 498 -16.50 -13.15 -28.61
CA ALA A 498 -15.73 -14.24 -28.03
C ALA A 498 -14.48 -14.56 -28.86
N HIS A 499 -14.60 -14.65 -30.19
CA HIS A 499 -13.46 -14.90 -31.05
C HIS A 499 -12.47 -13.73 -31.05
N LEU A 500 -12.94 -12.48 -30.99
CA LEU A 500 -12.06 -11.31 -30.91
C LEU A 500 -11.19 -11.34 -29.65
N LYS A 501 -11.78 -11.68 -28.50
CA LYS A 501 -11.03 -11.87 -27.25
C LYS A 501 -9.99 -12.98 -27.38
N ALA A 502 -10.37 -14.11 -27.97
CA ALA A 502 -9.46 -15.23 -28.20
C ALA A 502 -8.33 -14.87 -29.19
N ALA A 503 -8.62 -14.08 -30.23
CA ALA A 503 -7.67 -13.57 -31.20
C ALA A 503 -6.62 -12.64 -30.56
N LEU A 504 -6.96 -11.98 -29.45
CA LEU A 504 -6.06 -11.13 -28.67
C LEU A 504 -5.28 -11.87 -27.57
N SER A 505 -5.57 -13.15 -27.34
CA SER A 505 -4.92 -13.98 -26.32
C SER A 505 -3.49 -14.41 -26.71
N ASP A 506 -2.82 -15.19 -25.85
CA ASP A 506 -1.51 -15.79 -26.12
C ASP A 506 -1.55 -17.27 -26.52
N ASN A 507 -2.71 -17.75 -26.95
CA ASN A 507 -2.89 -19.12 -27.42
C ASN A 507 -2.25 -19.34 -28.80
N ASP A 508 -1.84 -20.57 -29.07
CA ASP A 508 -1.30 -21.00 -30.36
C ASP A 508 -2.39 -21.54 -31.30
N LEU A 509 -3.50 -22.03 -30.74
CA LEU A 509 -4.66 -22.58 -31.45
C LEU A 509 -5.93 -22.37 -30.63
N ILE A 510 -7.03 -22.03 -31.29
CA ILE A 510 -8.37 -21.92 -30.69
C ILE A 510 -9.27 -22.98 -31.31
N LEU A 511 -9.95 -23.74 -30.45
CA LEU A 511 -10.97 -24.72 -30.83
C LEU A 511 -12.30 -24.25 -30.24
N TYR A 512 -13.26 -23.87 -31.08
CA TYR A 512 -14.50 -23.24 -30.63
C TYR A 512 -15.74 -24.07 -30.98
N ALA A 513 -16.32 -24.75 -30.00
CA ALA A 513 -17.59 -25.46 -30.14
C ALA A 513 -18.80 -24.51 -30.08
N THR A 514 -19.55 -24.44 -31.19
CA THR A 514 -20.75 -23.61 -31.32
C THR A 514 -21.69 -24.20 -32.37
N ASP A 515 -22.98 -23.90 -32.26
CA ASP A 515 -23.98 -24.19 -33.28
C ASP A 515 -24.28 -23.00 -34.21
N GLY A 516 -23.43 -21.96 -34.19
CA GLY A 516 -23.48 -20.84 -35.12
C GLY A 516 -24.63 -19.86 -34.89
N ASP A 517 -25.41 -20.03 -33.82
CA ASP A 517 -26.41 -19.05 -33.41
C ASP A 517 -25.70 -17.82 -32.81
N ASN A 518 -25.79 -16.69 -33.51
CA ASN A 518 -25.02 -15.49 -33.20
C ASN A 518 -25.92 -14.30 -32.86
N ASP A 519 -25.69 -13.64 -31.73
CA ASP A 519 -26.46 -12.47 -31.28
C ASP A 519 -25.70 -11.14 -31.39
N ASP A 520 -24.44 -11.15 -31.81
CA ASP A 520 -23.62 -9.96 -32.05
C ASP A 520 -23.35 -9.70 -33.55
N GLN A 521 -22.49 -8.72 -33.86
CA GLN A 521 -22.21 -8.29 -35.25
C GLN A 521 -20.72 -8.20 -35.53
N PHE A 522 -20.35 -8.58 -36.76
CA PHE A 522 -18.99 -8.41 -37.25
C PHE A 522 -18.64 -6.92 -37.41
N ASN A 523 -17.50 -6.52 -36.85
CA ASN A 523 -16.91 -5.21 -37.09
C ASN A 523 -15.75 -5.33 -38.10
N PRO A 524 -15.87 -4.77 -39.32
CA PRO A 524 -14.83 -4.84 -40.35
C PRO A 524 -13.49 -4.23 -39.94
N GLU A 525 -13.48 -3.31 -38.99
CA GLU A 525 -12.25 -2.70 -38.50
C GLU A 525 -11.36 -3.68 -37.71
N ASP A 526 -11.95 -4.76 -37.18
CA ASP A 526 -11.26 -5.77 -36.39
C ASP A 526 -10.71 -6.92 -37.26
N ALA A 527 -10.96 -6.89 -38.58
CA ALA A 527 -10.50 -7.89 -39.55
C ALA A 527 -9.00 -8.19 -39.46
N SER A 528 -8.18 -7.16 -39.21
CA SER A 528 -6.73 -7.33 -39.05
C SER A 528 -6.33 -8.11 -37.79
N ILE A 529 -7.14 -8.05 -36.73
CA ILE A 529 -6.91 -8.75 -35.47
C ILE A 529 -7.23 -10.23 -35.66
N TYR A 530 -8.40 -10.57 -36.23
CA TYR A 530 -8.73 -11.98 -36.54
C TYR A 530 -7.67 -12.65 -37.41
N LYS A 531 -7.15 -11.92 -38.41
CA LYS A 531 -6.13 -12.44 -39.32
C LYS A 531 -4.76 -12.66 -38.66
N SER A 532 -4.41 -11.84 -37.66
CA SER A 532 -3.10 -11.90 -36.99
C SER A 532 -3.09 -12.74 -35.71
N GLY A 533 -4.29 -12.99 -35.15
CA GLY A 533 -4.49 -13.84 -33.98
C GLY A 533 -4.17 -15.32 -34.22
N PRO A 534 -4.36 -16.16 -33.20
CA PRO A 534 -4.14 -17.60 -33.31
C PRO A 534 -5.10 -18.21 -34.34
N PRO A 535 -4.68 -19.24 -35.09
CA PRO A 535 -5.59 -20.02 -35.92
C PRO A 535 -6.79 -20.50 -35.10
N THR A 536 -8.00 -20.31 -35.64
CA THR A 536 -9.24 -20.74 -35.00
C THR A 536 -9.95 -21.78 -35.84
N ILE A 537 -10.39 -22.85 -35.19
CA ILE A 537 -11.18 -23.92 -35.78
C ILE A 537 -12.49 -24.03 -35.05
N TYR A 538 -13.57 -23.69 -35.75
CA TYR A 538 -14.92 -23.89 -35.23
C TYR A 538 -15.31 -25.36 -35.32
N LEU A 539 -15.82 -25.90 -34.21
CA LEU A 539 -16.38 -27.23 -34.13
C LEU A 539 -17.88 -27.07 -34.33
N ASN A 540 -18.33 -27.28 -35.57
CA ASN A 540 -19.74 -27.17 -35.93
C ASN A 540 -20.52 -28.33 -35.31
N VAL A 541 -21.23 -28.07 -34.21
CA VAL A 541 -21.97 -29.13 -33.49
C VAL A 541 -23.32 -29.46 -34.12
N ARG A 542 -23.72 -28.78 -35.20
CA ARG A 542 -24.97 -29.02 -35.97
C ARG A 542 -24.81 -28.78 -37.47
N GLU A 543 -24.95 -29.83 -38.27
CA GLU A 543 -24.96 -29.73 -39.75
C GLU A 543 -25.85 -28.60 -40.30
N SER A 544 -27.02 -28.37 -39.70
CA SER A 544 -27.97 -27.32 -40.10
C SER A 544 -27.43 -25.89 -39.97
N SER A 545 -26.39 -25.67 -39.16
CA SER A 545 -25.77 -24.37 -38.93
C SER A 545 -24.63 -24.05 -39.91
N THR A 546 -24.30 -24.97 -40.81
CA THR A 546 -23.15 -24.83 -41.74
C THR A 546 -23.18 -23.51 -42.51
N ALA A 547 -24.36 -23.03 -42.91
CA ALA A 547 -24.49 -21.75 -43.61
C ALA A 547 -24.16 -20.54 -42.72
N LEU A 548 -24.60 -20.56 -41.46
CA LEU A 548 -24.33 -19.50 -40.47
C LEU A 548 -22.83 -19.44 -40.14
N LEU A 549 -22.24 -20.61 -39.87
CA LEU A 549 -20.81 -20.74 -39.60
C LEU A 549 -19.93 -20.36 -40.80
N SER A 550 -20.38 -20.62 -42.03
CA SER A 550 -19.63 -20.23 -43.23
C SER A 550 -19.41 -18.71 -43.27
N GLU A 551 -20.45 -17.92 -42.99
CA GLU A 551 -20.34 -16.45 -42.92
C GLU A 551 -19.39 -15.99 -41.81
N ILE A 552 -19.48 -16.59 -40.61
CA ILE A 552 -18.59 -16.29 -39.48
C ILE A 552 -17.13 -16.60 -39.84
N THR A 553 -16.87 -17.77 -40.45
CA THR A 553 -15.50 -18.18 -40.83
C THR A 553 -14.92 -17.32 -41.95
N GLU A 554 -15.73 -16.84 -42.89
CA GLU A 554 -15.30 -15.89 -43.92
C GLU A 554 -14.91 -14.54 -43.31
N ASN A 555 -15.74 -14.01 -42.40
CA ASN A 555 -15.49 -12.74 -41.72
C ASN A 555 -14.26 -12.78 -40.79
N THR A 556 -13.97 -13.94 -40.21
CA THR A 556 -12.92 -14.11 -39.20
C THR A 556 -11.68 -14.87 -39.71
N PHE A 557 -11.57 -15.11 -41.01
CA PHE A 557 -10.45 -15.83 -41.64
C PHE A 557 -10.14 -17.19 -40.99
N SER A 558 -11.18 -17.91 -40.59
CA SER A 558 -11.10 -19.16 -39.82
C SER A 558 -11.58 -20.37 -40.64
N GLU A 559 -11.42 -21.56 -40.08
CA GLU A 559 -11.97 -22.79 -40.66
C GLU A 559 -12.98 -23.42 -39.71
N PHE A 560 -13.84 -24.30 -40.22
CA PHE A 560 -14.70 -25.14 -39.38
C PHE A 560 -14.62 -26.62 -39.79
N ILE A 561 -14.86 -27.50 -38.82
CA ILE A 561 -15.05 -28.93 -39.03
C ILE A 561 -16.42 -29.36 -38.48
N GLN A 562 -17.02 -30.37 -39.10
CA GLN A 562 -18.25 -30.97 -38.58
C GLN A 562 -17.96 -31.77 -37.32
N ALA A 563 -18.75 -31.56 -36.28
CA ALA A 563 -18.48 -32.02 -34.93
C ALA A 563 -19.68 -32.69 -34.25
N GLU A 564 -20.68 -33.20 -34.96
CA GLU A 564 -21.85 -33.87 -34.36
C GLU A 564 -21.47 -35.16 -33.60
N ASP A 565 -20.39 -35.82 -34.02
CA ASP A 565 -19.87 -37.05 -33.43
C ASP A 565 -18.55 -36.76 -32.70
N GLN A 566 -18.63 -36.59 -31.37
CA GLN A 566 -17.50 -36.28 -30.49
C GLN A 566 -16.27 -37.18 -30.70
N THR A 567 -16.48 -38.47 -30.98
CA THR A 567 -15.35 -39.40 -31.16
C THR A 567 -14.60 -39.10 -32.44
N LYS A 568 -15.32 -38.91 -33.55
CA LYS A 568 -14.73 -38.50 -34.83
C LYS A 568 -14.13 -37.10 -34.76
N THR A 569 -14.75 -36.18 -34.01
CA THR A 569 -14.23 -34.84 -33.78
C THR A 569 -12.86 -34.89 -33.10
N ILE A 570 -12.72 -35.69 -32.04
CA ILE A 570 -11.43 -35.86 -31.33
C ILE A 570 -10.38 -36.46 -32.28
N GLU A 571 -10.71 -37.49 -33.06
CA GLU A 571 -9.78 -38.07 -34.05
C GLU A 571 -9.32 -37.01 -35.07
N ARG A 572 -10.24 -36.18 -35.55
CA ARG A 572 -9.95 -35.12 -36.52
C ARG A 572 -9.07 -34.02 -35.91
N ILE A 573 -9.38 -33.57 -34.70
CA ILE A 573 -8.58 -32.56 -33.98
C ILE A 573 -7.17 -33.11 -33.71
N THR A 574 -7.05 -34.38 -33.30
CA THR A 574 -5.74 -35.02 -33.07
C THR A 574 -4.86 -34.92 -34.30
N LYS A 575 -5.41 -35.26 -35.47
CA LYS A 575 -4.69 -35.16 -36.74
C LYS A 575 -4.30 -33.72 -37.07
N ILE A 576 -5.18 -32.75 -36.85
CA ILE A 576 -4.89 -31.33 -37.07
C ILE A 576 -3.73 -30.87 -36.17
N ILE A 577 -3.76 -31.25 -34.90
CA ILE A 577 -2.71 -30.92 -33.91
C ILE A 577 -1.37 -31.57 -34.27
N GLU A 578 -1.37 -32.81 -34.76
CA GLU A 578 -0.16 -33.49 -35.26
C GLU A 578 0.43 -32.84 -36.53
N GLU A 579 -0.43 -32.30 -37.40
CA GLU A 579 -0.03 -31.65 -38.66
C GLU A 579 0.36 -30.16 -38.47
N THR A 580 -0.02 -29.54 -37.35
CA THR A 580 0.26 -28.13 -37.05
C THR A 580 1.72 -27.93 -36.59
N ASP A 581 2.47 -27.01 -37.23
CA ASP A 581 3.84 -26.65 -36.81
C ASP A 581 3.83 -25.60 -35.70
N PHE A 582 3.62 -26.05 -34.47
CA PHE A 582 3.67 -25.17 -33.30
C PHE A 582 5.07 -24.59 -33.05
N PRO A 583 5.16 -23.30 -32.67
CA PRO A 583 6.42 -22.65 -32.39
C PRO A 583 7.11 -23.29 -31.16
N PRO A 584 8.40 -23.65 -31.26
CA PRO A 584 9.15 -24.19 -30.12
C PRO A 584 9.63 -23.09 -29.15
N TYR A 585 9.79 -21.86 -29.65
CA TYR A 585 10.17 -20.69 -28.85
C TYR A 585 9.23 -19.54 -29.18
N ILE A 586 8.61 -18.98 -28.14
CA ILE A 586 7.80 -17.77 -28.22
C ILE A 586 8.40 -16.76 -27.26
N PHE A 587 8.83 -15.62 -27.77
CA PHE A 587 9.29 -14.48 -26.97
C PHE A 587 8.21 -13.41 -26.94
N MET A 588 7.77 -13.05 -25.75
CA MET A 588 6.85 -11.93 -25.54
C MET A 588 7.65 -10.68 -25.20
N TYR A 589 7.39 -9.58 -25.88
CA TYR A 589 7.97 -8.27 -25.55
C TYR A 589 6.99 -7.14 -25.85
N ASN A 590 7.29 -5.95 -25.35
CA ASN A 590 6.50 -4.75 -25.61
C ASN A 590 7.22 -3.80 -26.56
N SER A 591 6.53 -3.38 -27.61
CA SER A 591 7.00 -2.33 -28.52
C SER A 591 6.69 -0.94 -27.96
N ASN A 592 7.50 0.05 -28.34
CA ASN A 592 7.40 1.44 -27.90
C ASN A 592 6.61 2.35 -28.85
N ASN A 593 6.19 1.84 -30.01
CA ASN A 593 5.50 2.65 -31.02
C ASN A 593 4.40 1.82 -31.68
N SER A 594 3.19 2.37 -31.77
CA SER A 594 2.06 1.73 -32.45
C SER A 594 1.95 2.14 -33.93
N SER A 595 2.59 3.24 -34.32
CA SER A 595 2.23 4.03 -35.50
C SER A 595 3.18 3.89 -36.68
N ILE A 596 4.27 3.12 -36.52
CA ILE A 596 5.24 2.86 -37.59
C ILE A 596 5.33 1.35 -37.88
N PRO A 597 5.73 0.95 -39.09
CA PRO A 597 6.18 -0.42 -39.34
C PRO A 597 7.41 -0.75 -38.49
N HIS A 598 7.47 -2.01 -38.05
CA HIS A 598 8.56 -2.55 -37.25
C HIS A 598 9.38 -3.55 -38.06
N GLU A 599 10.69 -3.45 -37.95
CA GLU A 599 11.66 -4.42 -38.46
C GLU A 599 12.38 -5.09 -37.29
N VAL A 600 12.16 -6.39 -37.14
CA VAL A 600 12.75 -7.19 -36.07
C VAL A 600 13.86 -8.05 -36.63
N HIS A 601 15.02 -8.01 -35.99
CA HIS A 601 16.12 -8.91 -36.23
C HIS A 601 16.37 -9.80 -35.02
N VAL A 602 16.38 -11.10 -35.25
CA VAL A 602 16.81 -12.11 -34.27
C VAL A 602 18.18 -12.61 -34.68
N SER A 603 19.11 -12.63 -33.73
CA SER A 603 20.44 -13.21 -33.94
C SER A 603 20.75 -14.23 -32.85
N LEU A 604 21.49 -15.27 -33.23
CA LEU A 604 21.93 -16.31 -32.30
C LEU A 604 23.37 -16.04 -31.86
N LYS A 605 23.57 -15.82 -30.56
CA LYS A 605 24.89 -15.46 -30.01
C LYS A 605 25.92 -16.55 -30.32
N GLY A 606 27.17 -16.12 -30.58
CA GLY A 606 28.26 -17.03 -30.94
C GLY A 606 28.19 -17.60 -32.36
N THR A 607 27.25 -17.16 -33.19
CA THR A 607 27.10 -17.57 -34.59
C THR A 607 26.85 -16.35 -35.50
N ASP A 608 26.96 -16.54 -36.82
CA ASP A 608 26.59 -15.52 -37.81
C ASP A 608 25.11 -15.61 -38.24
N LEU A 609 24.31 -16.50 -37.63
CA LEU A 609 22.92 -16.74 -38.00
C LEU A 609 22.02 -15.58 -37.56
N LYS A 610 21.19 -15.12 -38.50
CA LYS A 610 20.20 -14.06 -38.30
C LYS A 610 18.89 -14.43 -39.00
N ALA A 611 17.78 -13.98 -38.43
CA ALA A 611 16.46 -14.02 -39.02
C ALA A 611 15.81 -12.64 -38.90
N GLU A 612 14.92 -12.32 -39.83
CA GLU A 612 14.22 -11.04 -39.87
C GLU A 612 12.73 -11.21 -40.10
N THR A 613 11.92 -10.30 -39.54
CA THR A 613 10.47 -10.24 -39.75
C THR A 613 10.01 -8.80 -39.65
N GLN A 614 8.86 -8.50 -40.25
CA GLN A 614 8.24 -7.17 -40.17
C GLN A 614 6.80 -7.27 -39.66
N TYR A 615 6.33 -6.24 -38.96
CA TYR A 615 4.94 -6.15 -38.52
C TYR A 615 4.45 -4.71 -38.38
N THR A 616 3.13 -4.56 -38.25
CA THR A 616 2.45 -3.30 -37.90
C THR A 616 1.35 -3.61 -36.88
N PHE A 617 1.15 -2.74 -35.90
CA PHE A 617 0.02 -2.87 -34.98
C PHE A 617 -1.31 -2.55 -35.68
N PRO A 618 -2.43 -3.16 -35.24
CA PRO A 618 -3.75 -2.68 -35.58
C PRO A 618 -3.94 -1.22 -35.18
N ALA A 619 -4.89 -0.54 -35.85
CA ALA A 619 -5.27 0.82 -35.49
C ALA A 619 -5.72 0.87 -34.02
N GLN A 620 -5.17 1.82 -33.26
CA GLN A 620 -5.49 1.97 -31.85
C GLN A 620 -6.95 2.37 -31.66
N LYS A 621 -7.64 1.70 -30.73
CA LYS A 621 -8.99 2.03 -30.27
C LYS A 621 -9.00 2.02 -28.76
N GLU A 622 -9.88 2.82 -28.14
CA GLU A 622 -9.95 2.89 -26.68
C GLU A 622 -10.25 1.54 -26.02
N ASN A 623 -11.08 0.70 -26.66
CA ASN A 623 -11.48 -0.60 -26.11
C ASN A 623 -10.56 -1.76 -26.54
N LEU A 624 -9.58 -1.49 -27.41
CA LEU A 624 -8.59 -2.49 -27.83
C LEU A 624 -7.43 -2.57 -26.83
N ILE A 625 -7.71 -3.15 -25.66
CA ILE A 625 -6.77 -3.19 -24.53
C ILE A 625 -5.75 -4.33 -24.66
N GLY A 626 -6.19 -5.49 -25.15
CA GLY A 626 -5.44 -6.75 -25.17
C GLY A 626 -5.17 -7.33 -23.80
N ASP A 627 -4.13 -8.16 -23.70
CA ASP A 627 -3.73 -8.88 -22.49
C ASP A 627 -3.07 -7.94 -21.46
N ARG A 628 -3.89 -7.12 -20.80
CA ARG A 628 -3.46 -6.16 -19.76
C ARG A 628 -4.43 -6.17 -18.59
N LEU A 629 -3.89 -5.95 -17.41
CA LEU A 629 -4.68 -5.67 -16.22
C LEU A 629 -5.44 -4.34 -16.40
N ILE A 630 -6.74 -4.38 -16.18
CA ILE A 630 -7.66 -3.23 -16.21
C ILE A 630 -8.08 -2.80 -14.81
N SER A 631 -7.82 -3.60 -13.78
CA SER A 631 -8.06 -3.23 -12.39
C SER A 631 -6.96 -3.82 -11.51
N LEU A 632 -6.56 -3.05 -10.49
CA LEU A 632 -5.67 -3.48 -9.43
C LEU A 632 -6.34 -3.24 -8.08
N ILE A 633 -6.51 -4.28 -7.27
CA ILE A 633 -7.38 -4.29 -6.09
C ILE A 633 -6.60 -4.73 -4.86
N LEU A 634 -6.75 -4.00 -3.76
CA LEU A 634 -6.26 -4.37 -2.43
C LEU A 634 -7.44 -4.77 -1.54
N ASP A 635 -7.44 -6.02 -1.09
CA ASP A 635 -8.36 -6.55 -0.09
C ASP A 635 -7.66 -6.63 1.27
N VAL A 636 -8.29 -6.08 2.32
CA VAL A 636 -7.79 -6.10 3.70
C VAL A 636 -8.80 -6.82 4.59
N LYS A 637 -8.36 -7.87 5.27
CA LYS A 637 -9.18 -8.65 6.22
C LYS A 637 -8.52 -8.66 7.59
N ILE A 638 -9.30 -8.44 8.65
CA ILE A 638 -8.83 -8.42 10.03
C ILE A 638 -9.68 -9.37 10.86
N GLY A 639 -9.11 -10.50 11.28
CA GLY A 639 -9.85 -11.55 12.00
C GLY A 639 -11.12 -11.97 11.25
N ASP A 640 -12.25 -11.97 11.95
CA ASP A 640 -13.57 -12.32 11.41
C ASP A 640 -14.33 -11.13 10.79
N ASN A 641 -13.71 -9.95 10.71
CA ASN A 641 -14.36 -8.78 10.11
C ASN A 641 -14.55 -8.94 8.59
N PRO A 642 -15.57 -8.27 8.01
CA PRO A 642 -15.73 -8.20 6.55
C PRO A 642 -14.49 -7.64 5.86
N ILE A 643 -14.27 -8.06 4.62
CA ILE A 643 -13.16 -7.58 3.78
C ILE A 643 -13.39 -6.11 3.43
N VAL A 644 -12.38 -5.28 3.69
CA VAL A 644 -12.32 -3.91 3.18
C VAL A 644 -11.58 -3.93 1.85
N ARG A 645 -12.31 -3.61 0.77
CA ARG A 645 -11.80 -3.60 -0.60
C ARG A 645 -11.47 -2.17 -1.07
N ARG A 646 -10.34 -2.00 -1.75
CA ARG A 646 -9.93 -0.77 -2.43
C ARG A 646 -9.42 -1.05 -3.84
N VAL A 647 -9.94 -0.32 -4.82
CA VAL A 647 -9.36 -0.28 -6.17
C VAL A 647 -8.20 0.70 -6.14
N LEU A 648 -6.98 0.20 -6.27
CA LEU A 648 -5.78 1.02 -6.29
C LEU A 648 -5.70 1.82 -7.60
N ALA A 649 -6.04 1.18 -8.72
CA ALA A 649 -6.13 1.82 -10.04
C ALA A 649 -7.01 1.01 -11.00
N GLY A 650 -7.52 1.68 -12.04
CA GLY A 650 -8.27 1.07 -13.13
C GLY A 650 -9.78 0.99 -12.87
N TRP A 651 -10.42 0.03 -13.55
CA TRP A 651 -11.86 -0.22 -13.54
C TRP A 651 -12.37 -0.69 -12.17
N ASN A 652 -13.54 -0.19 -11.76
CA ASN A 652 -14.22 -0.68 -10.56
C ASN A 652 -15.52 -1.41 -10.92
N PRO A 653 -15.52 -2.76 -10.97
CA PRO A 653 -16.69 -3.54 -11.40
C PRO A 653 -17.92 -3.35 -10.50
N LEU A 654 -17.73 -2.95 -9.24
CA LEU A 654 -18.83 -2.78 -8.30
C LEU A 654 -19.62 -1.49 -8.58
N THR A 655 -18.93 -0.39 -8.86
CA THR A 655 -19.57 0.93 -9.06
C THR A 655 -19.79 1.25 -10.53
N GLU A 656 -19.10 0.56 -11.43
CA GLU A 656 -19.13 0.77 -12.89
C GLU A 656 -19.44 -0.54 -13.66
N PRO A 657 -20.45 -1.34 -13.26
CA PRO A 657 -20.69 -2.67 -13.84
C PRO A 657 -21.08 -2.61 -15.32
N ASN A 658 -21.64 -1.49 -15.77
CA ASN A 658 -22.09 -1.26 -17.15
C ASN A 658 -21.09 -0.45 -17.98
N MET A 659 -19.95 -0.05 -17.41
CA MET A 659 -18.91 0.67 -18.14
C MET A 659 -17.98 -0.34 -18.81
N GLU A 660 -17.84 -0.22 -20.13
CA GLU A 660 -16.87 -1.02 -20.87
C GLU A 660 -15.44 -0.58 -20.50
N PRO A 661 -14.56 -1.50 -20.05
CA PRO A 661 -13.18 -1.15 -19.76
C PRO A 661 -12.46 -0.59 -20.99
N ASN A 662 -11.54 0.36 -20.77
CA ASN A 662 -10.77 0.98 -21.84
C ASN A 662 -9.26 1.06 -21.52
N ILE A 663 -8.47 1.49 -22.51
CA ILE A 663 -7.02 1.58 -22.45
C ILE A 663 -6.52 2.53 -21.35
N HIS A 664 -7.29 3.57 -20.99
CA HIS A 664 -6.93 4.49 -19.92
C HIS A 664 -6.93 3.78 -18.56
N MET A 665 -7.85 2.84 -18.33
CA MET A 665 -7.88 2.03 -17.11
C MET A 665 -6.66 1.11 -17.04
N ALA A 666 -6.28 0.46 -18.15
CA ALA A 666 -5.08 -0.37 -18.21
C ALA A 666 -3.78 0.44 -18.04
N ASN A 667 -3.74 1.67 -18.57
CA ASN A 667 -2.64 2.60 -18.37
C ASN A 667 -2.54 3.05 -16.90
N ALA A 668 -3.67 3.32 -16.24
CA ALA A 668 -3.69 3.65 -14.81
C ALA A 668 -3.17 2.50 -13.94
N VAL A 669 -3.48 1.24 -14.30
CA VAL A 669 -2.88 0.08 -13.62
C VAL A 669 -1.38 0.00 -13.85
N HIS A 670 -0.91 0.20 -15.08
CA HIS A 670 0.53 0.21 -15.39
C HIS A 670 1.27 1.31 -14.62
N GLU A 671 0.70 2.51 -14.51
CA GLU A 671 1.21 3.57 -13.64
C GLU A 671 1.29 3.13 -12.18
N MET A 672 0.24 2.48 -11.67
CA MET A 672 0.22 2.00 -10.30
C MET A 672 1.27 0.90 -10.03
N LEU A 673 1.58 0.07 -11.04
CA LEU A 673 2.69 -0.89 -10.98
C LEU A 673 4.07 -0.19 -10.93
N MET A 674 4.17 1.07 -11.37
CA MET A 674 5.35 1.93 -11.17
C MET A 674 5.29 2.76 -9.88
N GLY A 675 4.16 2.71 -9.19
CA GLY A 675 3.88 3.46 -7.97
C GLY A 675 4.13 2.62 -6.72
N GLY A 676 3.38 2.93 -5.67
CA GLY A 676 3.46 2.20 -4.42
C GLY A 676 2.35 2.58 -3.45
N VAL A 677 2.15 1.72 -2.45
CA VAL A 677 1.22 1.93 -1.35
C VAL A 677 1.98 1.71 -0.04
N THR A 678 1.92 2.66 0.88
CA THR A 678 2.34 2.43 2.26
C THR A 678 1.12 2.33 3.15
N LEU A 679 1.07 1.31 3.98
CA LEU A 679 0.06 1.13 5.03
C LEU A 679 0.72 1.41 6.38
N ALA A 680 0.05 2.19 7.22
CA ALA A 680 0.42 2.43 8.60
C ALA A 680 -0.65 1.85 9.53
N PHE A 681 -0.23 1.14 10.57
CA PHE A 681 -1.13 0.45 11.48
C PHE A 681 -1.01 1.04 12.89
N GLU A 682 -2.13 1.50 13.43
CA GLU A 682 -2.21 2.01 14.80
C GLU A 682 -3.45 1.45 15.50
N ARG A 683 -3.49 1.58 16.82
CA ARG A 683 -4.75 1.62 17.56
C ARG A 683 -4.97 3.04 18.06
N GLU A 684 -4.59 3.37 19.28
CA GLU A 684 -4.76 4.71 19.84
C GLU A 684 -3.73 5.68 19.24
N GLY A 685 -2.62 5.16 18.74
CA GLY A 685 -1.52 5.91 18.17
C GLY A 685 -0.41 6.20 19.18
N ALA A 686 0.80 6.46 18.68
CA ALA A 686 1.93 6.86 19.51
C ALA A 686 1.81 8.28 20.06
N SER A 687 2.42 8.53 21.22
CA SER A 687 2.59 9.88 21.76
C SER A 687 3.41 10.76 20.82
N GLU A 688 3.36 12.08 21.06
CA GLU A 688 4.02 13.04 20.17
C GLU A 688 5.54 12.88 20.21
N SER A 689 6.14 12.67 21.38
CA SER A 689 7.59 12.42 21.52
C SER A 689 8.04 11.13 20.86
N ILE A 690 7.25 10.05 20.91
CA ILE A 690 7.57 8.79 20.24
C ILE A 690 7.50 8.96 18.73
N ARG A 691 6.43 9.54 18.18
CA ARG A 691 6.30 9.78 16.73
C ARG A 691 7.43 10.65 16.18
N LEU A 692 7.77 11.71 16.91
CA LEU A 692 8.91 12.58 16.60
C LEU A 692 10.23 11.81 16.57
N THR A 693 10.47 10.98 17.58
CA THR A 693 11.67 10.16 17.69
C THR A 693 11.78 9.15 16.55
N GLU A 694 10.68 8.46 16.23
CA GLU A 694 10.62 7.51 15.13
C GLU A 694 10.95 8.18 13.80
N TYR A 695 10.34 9.33 13.52
CA TYR A 695 10.61 10.07 12.29
C TYR A 695 12.07 10.50 12.15
N LEU A 696 12.69 11.01 13.21
CA LEU A 696 14.12 11.34 13.20
C LEU A 696 15.00 10.09 13.03
N LYS A 697 14.62 8.94 13.62
CA LYS A 697 15.29 7.65 13.41
C LYS A 697 15.19 7.18 11.95
N TYR A 698 14.05 7.38 11.30
CA TYR A 698 13.91 7.13 9.85
C TYR A 698 14.88 7.98 9.04
N LEU A 699 14.94 9.30 9.29
CA LEU A 699 15.87 10.21 8.59
C LEU A 699 17.34 9.84 8.84
N LEU A 700 17.68 9.37 10.04
CA LEU A 700 19.04 8.94 10.38
C LEU A 700 19.51 7.72 9.59
N THR A 701 18.61 6.93 9.00
CA THR A 701 19.01 5.81 8.12
C THR A 701 19.74 6.25 6.86
N HIS A 702 19.68 7.54 6.52
CA HIS A 702 20.41 8.12 5.38
C HIS A 702 21.81 8.64 5.73
N LYS A 703 22.21 8.55 7.01
CA LYS A 703 23.48 9.10 7.50
C LYS A 703 24.70 8.56 6.75
N ASP A 704 24.81 7.24 6.61
CA ASP A 704 26.04 6.59 6.14
C ASP A 704 26.39 6.96 4.69
N TRP A 705 25.42 6.88 3.78
CA TRP A 705 25.67 7.22 2.38
C TRP A 705 25.85 8.73 2.18
N PHE A 706 25.09 9.55 2.90
CA PHE A 706 25.15 11.00 2.78
C PHE A 706 26.50 11.53 3.28
N GLN A 707 26.98 11.04 4.42
CA GLN A 707 28.30 11.40 4.93
C GLN A 707 29.43 10.92 4.01
N SER A 708 29.30 9.71 3.43
CA SER A 708 30.27 9.19 2.46
C SER A 708 30.33 10.08 1.21
N TYR A 709 29.17 10.53 0.73
CA TYR A 709 29.08 11.47 -0.39
C TYR A 709 29.71 12.83 -0.06
N GLN A 710 29.39 13.42 1.10
CA GLN A 710 29.99 14.68 1.56
C GLN A 710 31.53 14.62 1.68
N GLN A 711 32.08 13.44 1.95
CA GLN A 711 33.52 13.21 2.04
C GLN A 711 34.19 12.93 0.67
N GLY A 712 33.44 13.01 -0.44
CA GLY A 712 33.93 12.71 -1.78
C GLY A 712 34.16 11.22 -2.04
N LYS A 713 33.62 10.32 -1.21
CA LYS A 713 33.78 8.87 -1.32
C LYS A 713 32.57 8.25 -2.03
N VAL A 714 32.45 8.52 -3.33
CA VAL A 714 31.30 8.14 -4.15
C VAL A 714 31.03 6.63 -4.14
N ASP A 715 32.05 5.79 -4.28
CA ASP A 715 31.88 4.33 -4.25
C ASP A 715 31.33 3.82 -2.91
N GLN A 716 31.72 4.45 -1.79
CA GLN A 716 31.20 4.12 -0.47
C GLN A 716 29.77 4.63 -0.29
N ALA A 717 29.43 5.78 -0.88
CA ALA A 717 28.08 6.30 -0.90
C ALA A 717 27.15 5.38 -1.70
N ILE A 718 27.56 4.93 -2.89
CA ILE A 718 26.84 3.95 -3.70
C ILE A 718 26.66 2.64 -2.92
N ALA A 719 27.74 2.08 -2.37
CA ALA A 719 27.68 0.85 -1.58
C ALA A 719 26.81 0.97 -0.31
N ALA A 720 26.64 2.18 0.24
CA ALA A 720 25.75 2.45 1.37
C ALA A 720 24.29 2.67 0.92
N ILE A 721 24.06 3.30 -0.24
CA ILE A 721 22.73 3.38 -0.89
C ILE A 721 22.25 1.97 -1.24
N ASP A 722 23.15 1.12 -1.73
CA ASP A 722 22.89 -0.28 -2.06
C ASP A 722 22.54 -1.13 -0.83
N LYS A 723 22.83 -0.68 0.40
CA LYS A 723 22.32 -1.34 1.61
C LYS A 723 20.87 -0.98 1.89
N GLY A 724 20.35 0.06 1.25
CA GLY A 724 19.01 0.61 1.40
C GLY A 724 18.82 1.42 2.68
N GLY A 725 17.62 1.99 2.84
CA GLY A 725 17.23 2.77 4.01
C GLY A 725 15.78 2.53 4.39
N TYR A 726 15.34 3.23 5.43
CA TYR A 726 13.92 3.26 5.75
C TYR A 726 13.28 4.51 5.15
N SER A 727 11.98 4.49 4.88
CA SER A 727 11.27 5.70 4.45
C SER A 727 9.99 5.85 5.24
N TYR A 728 9.70 7.06 5.71
CA TYR A 728 8.51 7.36 6.49
C TYR A 728 7.73 8.47 5.78
N PRO A 729 6.54 8.19 5.25
CA PRO A 729 5.71 9.24 4.68
C PRO A 729 5.30 10.24 5.77
N GLN A 730 5.72 11.50 5.65
CA GLN A 730 5.44 12.55 6.63
C GLN A 730 3.94 12.73 6.89
N GLN A 731 3.09 12.45 5.89
CA GLN A 731 1.63 12.50 6.02
C GLN A 731 1.14 11.64 7.20
N PHE A 732 1.79 10.49 7.47
CA PHE A 732 1.42 9.66 8.61
C PHE A 732 1.74 10.29 9.96
N LEU A 733 2.66 11.26 10.05
CA LEU A 733 2.82 12.03 11.28
C LEU A 733 1.48 12.66 11.64
N SER A 734 0.88 13.40 10.72
CA SER A 734 -0.37 14.12 11.00
C SER A 734 -1.58 13.19 11.01
N MET A 735 -1.69 12.29 10.03
CA MET A 735 -2.87 11.47 9.83
C MET A 735 -3.00 10.33 10.85
N MET A 736 -1.89 9.73 11.28
CA MET A 736 -1.93 8.61 12.24
C MET A 736 -1.81 9.06 13.70
N GLN A 737 -1.95 10.36 13.98
CA GLN A 737 -1.90 10.86 15.36
C GLN A 737 -3.09 10.39 16.21
N PRO A 738 -2.95 10.31 17.55
CA PRO A 738 -4.07 10.07 18.45
C PRO A 738 -5.17 11.13 18.34
N ILE A 739 -6.40 10.75 18.66
CA ILE A 739 -7.50 11.71 18.87
C ILE A 739 -7.15 12.57 20.10
N ARG A 740 -7.27 13.89 19.96
CA ARG A 740 -7.03 14.84 21.05
C ARG A 740 -8.15 14.73 22.09
N GLU A 741 -7.75 14.81 23.35
CA GLU A 741 -8.67 14.64 24.48
C GLU A 741 -9.50 13.35 24.39
N ALA A 742 -8.88 12.27 23.90
CA ALA A 742 -9.49 10.94 23.87
C ALA A 742 -9.93 10.50 25.28
N ARG A 743 -9.22 10.94 26.34
CA ARG A 743 -9.63 10.74 27.74
C ARG A 743 -9.95 12.09 28.38
N THR A 744 -11.10 12.15 29.04
CA THR A 744 -11.54 13.27 29.88
C THR A 744 -12.16 12.73 31.18
N LYS A 745 -12.47 13.61 32.13
CA LYS A 745 -13.22 13.26 33.36
C LYS A 745 -14.61 12.65 33.12
N LYS A 746 -15.12 12.75 31.89
CA LYS A 746 -16.50 12.37 31.56
C LYS A 746 -16.57 11.25 30.54
N ALA A 747 -15.52 11.05 29.75
CA ALA A 747 -15.54 10.17 28.60
C ALA A 747 -14.15 9.64 28.23
N LEU A 748 -14.13 8.45 27.65
CA LEU A 748 -12.97 7.81 27.05
C LEU A 748 -13.34 7.33 25.65
N THR A 749 -12.77 7.94 24.62
CA THR A 749 -12.94 7.57 23.20
C THR A 749 -11.73 6.77 22.72
N ILE A 750 -11.93 5.52 22.34
CA ILE A 750 -10.86 4.60 21.90
C ILE A 750 -11.28 3.79 20.68
N PRO A 751 -10.35 3.36 19.81
CA PRO A 751 -10.63 2.40 18.76
C PRO A 751 -10.65 0.99 19.33
N LEU A 752 -11.71 0.23 19.03
CA LEU A 752 -11.78 -1.19 19.39
C LEU A 752 -11.10 -2.10 18.36
N GLY A 753 -11.05 -1.66 17.11
CA GLY A 753 -10.27 -2.28 16.04
C GLY A 753 -8.92 -1.60 15.80
N TYR A 754 -8.35 -1.82 14.61
CA TYR A 754 -7.10 -1.19 14.19
C TYR A 754 -7.38 -0.04 13.25
N ARG A 755 -6.69 1.08 13.42
CA ARG A 755 -6.64 2.16 12.45
C ARG A 755 -5.61 1.81 11.40
N ILE A 756 -6.06 1.67 10.16
CA ILE A 756 -5.18 1.45 9.02
C ILE A 756 -5.28 2.67 8.11
N GLY A 757 -4.18 3.40 8.00
CA GLY A 757 -4.01 4.47 7.02
C GLY A 757 -3.29 3.95 5.79
N VAL A 758 -3.82 4.23 4.60
CA VAL A 758 -3.25 3.80 3.32
C VAL A 758 -2.85 5.03 2.52
N LEU A 759 -1.55 5.21 2.30
CA LEU A 759 -1.00 6.24 1.43
C LEU A 759 -0.65 5.63 0.08
N LYS A 760 -1.36 6.03 -0.97
CA LYS A 760 -1.21 5.57 -2.34
C LYS A 760 -0.50 6.65 -3.17
N PHE A 761 0.54 6.24 -3.89
CA PHE A 761 1.21 7.05 -4.89
C PHE A 761 1.09 6.40 -6.27
N LYS A 762 0.52 7.14 -7.23
CA LYS A 762 0.40 6.74 -8.64
C LYS A 762 1.06 7.80 -9.53
N PRO A 763 2.17 7.48 -10.21
CA PRO A 763 2.83 8.42 -11.12
C PRO A 763 1.98 8.65 -12.37
N GLY A 764 1.85 9.90 -12.81
CA GLY A 764 1.08 10.28 -14.01
C GLY A 764 1.92 10.21 -15.28
N LEU A 765 2.30 9.00 -15.70
CA LEU A 765 3.15 8.77 -16.87
C LEU A 765 2.35 8.80 -18.18
N PHE A 766 1.11 8.32 -18.15
CA PHE A 766 0.16 8.28 -19.26
C PHE A 766 -1.06 9.17 -18.99
N SER A 767 -1.48 9.34 -17.73
CA SER A 767 -2.69 10.07 -17.32
C SER A 767 -2.48 11.58 -17.09
N GLU A 768 -1.32 12.12 -17.48
CA GLU A 768 -0.84 13.51 -17.29
C GLU A 768 -0.72 13.99 -15.82
N ASN A 769 -1.44 13.38 -14.88
CA ASN A 769 -1.52 13.77 -13.48
C ASN A 769 -0.96 12.69 -12.55
N THR A 770 0.05 13.05 -11.77
CA THR A 770 0.51 12.24 -10.63
C THR A 770 -0.46 12.43 -9.45
N GLU A 771 -0.76 11.34 -8.76
CA GLU A 771 -1.69 11.31 -7.63
C GLU A 771 -0.99 10.85 -6.35
N LEU A 772 -1.27 11.55 -5.27
CA LEU A 772 -0.94 11.14 -3.91
C LEU A 772 -2.23 11.21 -3.08
N ASN A 773 -2.73 10.05 -2.65
CA ASN A 773 -3.99 9.92 -1.92
C ASN A 773 -3.76 9.19 -0.60
N PHE A 774 -4.48 9.60 0.44
CA PHE A 774 -4.54 8.96 1.74
C PHE A 774 -5.97 8.46 2.01
N ASP A 775 -6.09 7.31 2.67
CA ASP A 775 -7.35 6.65 2.97
C ASP A 775 -7.33 6.06 4.40
N TYR A 776 -8.24 6.48 5.27
CA TYR A 776 -8.55 5.74 6.50
C TYR A 776 -9.48 4.57 6.16
N LEU A 777 -8.98 3.35 6.30
CA LEU A 777 -9.85 2.18 6.15
C LEU A 777 -10.85 2.14 7.32
N PRO A 778 -12.14 1.84 7.06
CA PRO A 778 -13.20 1.79 8.08
C PRO A 778 -13.05 0.55 8.99
N THR A 779 -12.00 0.55 9.79
CA THR A 779 -11.48 -0.60 10.55
C THR A 779 -11.25 -0.30 12.03
N SER A 780 -11.23 0.98 12.43
CA SER A 780 -10.89 1.38 13.80
C SER A 780 -12.00 1.14 14.80
N LYS A 781 -13.28 1.19 14.40
CA LYS A 781 -14.43 0.98 15.27
C LYS A 781 -14.34 1.83 16.54
N TYR A 782 -14.14 3.14 16.37
CA TYR A 782 -14.08 4.08 17.48
C TYR A 782 -15.35 4.03 18.31
N VAL A 783 -15.18 4.02 19.63
CA VAL A 783 -16.28 4.07 20.59
C VAL A 783 -15.96 5.02 21.72
N THR A 784 -16.99 5.67 22.28
CA THR A 784 -16.87 6.42 23.53
C THR A 784 -17.51 5.68 24.70
N PHE A 785 -16.77 5.52 25.79
CA PHE A 785 -17.28 5.16 27.11
C PHE A 785 -17.52 6.45 27.89
N ALA A 786 -18.78 6.81 28.15
CA ALA A 786 -19.14 8.03 28.85
C ALA A 786 -19.81 7.76 30.21
N VAL A 787 -19.70 8.71 31.14
CA VAL A 787 -20.46 8.70 32.40
C VAL A 787 -21.97 8.65 32.09
N ASP A 788 -22.40 9.45 31.12
CA ASP A 788 -23.75 9.49 30.55
C ASP A 788 -23.78 8.72 29.22
N LYS A 789 -24.38 7.54 29.21
CA LYS A 789 -24.32 6.60 28.08
C LYS A 789 -24.98 7.15 26.83
N GLU A 790 -26.03 7.96 26.96
CA GLU A 790 -26.77 8.56 25.83
C GLU A 790 -25.90 9.53 25.02
N LYS A 791 -24.80 10.02 25.59
CA LYS A 791 -23.87 10.92 24.90
C LYS A 791 -22.79 10.20 24.11
N SER A 792 -22.69 8.87 24.21
CA SER A 792 -21.58 8.11 23.62
C SER A 792 -21.51 8.26 22.09
N PHE A 793 -22.67 8.27 21.42
CA PHE A 793 -22.76 8.47 19.96
C PHE A 793 -22.26 9.87 19.57
N GLU A 794 -22.80 10.90 20.22
CA GLU A 794 -22.46 12.31 19.97
C GLU A 794 -20.98 12.60 20.22
N GLU A 795 -20.43 12.10 21.33
CA GLU A 795 -19.02 12.29 21.66
C GLU A 795 -18.10 11.58 20.66
N THR A 796 -18.43 10.35 20.24
CA THR A 796 -17.64 9.65 19.22
C THR A 796 -17.62 10.43 17.92
N LEU A 797 -18.80 10.85 17.42
CA LEU A 797 -18.92 11.65 16.19
C LEU A 797 -18.08 12.92 16.23
N LYS A 798 -18.19 13.68 17.33
CA LYS A 798 -17.43 14.92 17.54
C LYS A 798 -15.94 14.68 17.61
N LYS A 799 -15.48 13.59 18.25
CA LYS A 799 -14.05 13.29 18.40
C LYS A 799 -13.45 12.74 17.11
N THR A 800 -14.16 11.89 16.36
CA THR A 800 -13.68 11.33 15.09
C THR A 800 -13.72 12.32 13.93
N ALA A 801 -14.49 13.42 14.03
CA ALA A 801 -14.43 14.53 13.08
C ALA A 801 -13.03 15.17 12.95
N GLN A 802 -12.14 14.94 13.93
CA GLN A 802 -10.74 15.34 13.86
C GLN A 802 -10.06 14.74 12.64
N LEU A 803 -10.37 13.48 12.28
CA LEU A 803 -9.74 12.80 11.15
C LEU A 803 -10.01 13.54 9.83
N ALA A 804 -11.26 13.96 9.61
CA ALA A 804 -11.66 14.74 8.44
C ALA A 804 -10.99 16.12 8.36
N LEU A 805 -10.76 16.76 9.50
CA LEU A 805 -10.02 18.03 9.56
C LEU A 805 -8.55 17.83 9.20
N LEU A 806 -7.95 16.72 9.64
CA LEU A 806 -6.58 16.35 9.28
C LEU A 806 -6.42 16.03 7.80
N GLU A 807 -7.42 15.40 7.18
CA GLU A 807 -7.45 15.19 5.73
C GLU A 807 -7.43 16.52 4.98
N ASN A 808 -8.34 17.43 5.33
CA ASN A 808 -8.47 18.74 4.69
C ASN A 808 -7.28 19.66 4.92
N ALA A 809 -6.60 19.48 6.04
CA ALA A 809 -5.34 20.12 6.38
C ALA A 809 -4.18 19.66 5.49
N THR A 810 -4.14 18.36 5.18
CA THR A 810 -3.00 17.73 4.49
C THR A 810 -3.18 17.74 2.96
N PHE A 811 -4.43 17.71 2.48
CA PHE A 811 -4.76 17.56 1.07
C PHE A 811 -5.71 18.65 0.56
N THR A 812 -5.49 19.11 -0.67
CA THR A 812 -6.35 20.10 -1.33
C THR A 812 -7.73 19.53 -1.65
N HIS A 813 -7.79 18.23 -1.95
CA HIS A 813 -9.05 17.50 -2.13
C HIS A 813 -9.31 16.63 -0.91
N SER A 814 -10.41 16.88 -0.22
CA SER A 814 -10.90 16.10 0.90
C SER A 814 -12.42 16.08 0.86
N THR A 815 -13.06 15.20 1.63
CA THR A 815 -14.52 15.20 1.76
C THR A 815 -15.02 16.55 2.27
N LEU A 816 -14.31 17.17 3.21
CA LEU A 816 -14.65 18.50 3.72
C LEU A 816 -14.59 19.57 2.63
N SER A 817 -13.54 19.58 1.80
CA SER A 817 -13.40 20.58 0.73
C SER A 817 -14.43 20.40 -0.39
N LYS A 818 -14.80 19.14 -0.70
CA LYS A 818 -15.84 18.80 -1.69
C LYS A 818 -17.26 19.15 -1.22
N LEU A 819 -17.55 19.00 0.07
CA LEU A 819 -18.90 19.19 0.64
C LEU A 819 -19.12 20.56 1.30
N LYS A 820 -18.10 21.42 1.38
CA LYS A 820 -18.13 22.71 2.12
C LYS A 820 -19.36 23.58 1.84
N ASN A 821 -19.87 23.57 0.61
CA ASN A 821 -21.01 24.40 0.17
C ASN A 821 -22.23 23.56 -0.25
N ALA A 822 -22.21 22.24 -0.05
CA ALA A 822 -23.30 21.37 -0.44
C ALA A 822 -24.41 21.38 0.63
N GLU A 823 -25.67 21.35 0.20
CA GLU A 823 -26.77 21.03 1.12
C GLU A 823 -26.76 19.51 1.36
N LEU A 824 -26.61 19.10 2.62
CA LEU A 824 -26.50 17.67 2.95
C LEU A 824 -27.88 17.02 3.17
N ALA A 825 -28.06 15.84 2.59
CA ALA A 825 -29.19 14.94 2.80
C ALA A 825 -28.74 13.62 3.45
N LEU A 826 -29.65 12.97 4.19
CA LEU A 826 -29.42 11.66 4.82
C LEU A 826 -30.01 10.53 3.96
N ASN A 827 -29.16 9.58 3.57
CA ASN A 827 -29.53 8.44 2.72
C ASN A 827 -30.77 7.67 3.19
N LYS A 828 -30.91 7.40 4.50
CA LYS A 828 -32.03 6.63 5.06
C LYS A 828 -33.40 7.31 4.93
N ILE A 829 -33.42 8.62 4.71
CA ILE A 829 -34.66 9.39 4.54
C ILE A 829 -35.00 9.52 3.05
N THR A 830 -33.99 9.76 2.22
CA THR A 830 -34.18 10.22 0.84
C THR A 830 -34.11 9.13 -0.22
N ILE A 831 -33.73 7.89 0.13
CA ILE A 831 -33.52 6.77 -0.82
C ILE A 831 -34.70 6.50 -1.79
N ASN A 832 -35.93 6.78 -1.36
CA ASN A 832 -37.13 6.53 -2.16
C ASN A 832 -37.62 7.73 -2.98
N GLU A 833 -36.86 8.84 -2.99
CA GLU A 833 -37.21 10.01 -3.79
C GLU A 833 -36.87 9.78 -5.28
N GLU A 834 -37.75 10.25 -6.17
CA GLU A 834 -37.65 10.04 -7.62
C GLU A 834 -36.33 10.60 -8.20
N THR A 835 -35.79 11.66 -7.61
CA THR A 835 -34.53 12.30 -7.99
C THR A 835 -33.29 11.40 -7.86
N TYR A 836 -33.38 10.29 -7.13
CA TYR A 836 -32.30 9.30 -6.99
C TYR A 836 -32.58 7.99 -7.76
N SER A 837 -33.54 8.00 -8.68
CA SER A 837 -33.80 6.86 -9.56
C SER A 837 -32.68 6.67 -10.59
N ALA A 838 -32.64 5.49 -11.22
CA ALA A 838 -31.71 5.20 -12.30
C ALA A 838 -31.86 6.16 -13.49
N GLU A 839 -33.07 6.66 -13.74
CA GLU A 839 -33.36 7.64 -14.79
C GLU A 839 -32.70 9.00 -14.52
N HIS A 840 -32.67 9.45 -13.27
CA HIS A 840 -32.13 10.77 -12.90
C HIS A 840 -30.62 10.76 -12.64
N LEU A 841 -30.10 9.68 -12.05
CA LEU A 841 -28.67 9.57 -11.73
C LEU A 841 -27.83 9.04 -12.89
N GLU A 842 -28.46 8.45 -13.91
CA GLU A 842 -27.81 7.92 -15.11
C GLU A 842 -26.58 7.04 -14.76
N SER A 843 -25.41 7.36 -15.30
CA SER A 843 -24.14 6.65 -15.05
C SER A 843 -23.70 6.63 -13.59
N ASN A 844 -24.21 7.54 -12.75
CA ASN A 844 -23.88 7.60 -11.33
C ASN A 844 -24.79 6.72 -10.46
N TYR A 845 -25.87 6.16 -11.02
CA TYR A 845 -26.85 5.38 -10.27
C TYR A 845 -26.20 4.26 -9.45
N HIS A 846 -25.36 3.44 -10.08
CA HIS A 846 -24.69 2.31 -9.42
C HIS A 846 -23.75 2.77 -8.30
N TYR A 847 -23.01 3.86 -8.52
CA TYR A 847 -22.17 4.44 -7.47
C TYR A 847 -23.00 4.85 -6.25
N PHE A 848 -24.06 5.63 -6.44
CA PHE A 848 -24.91 6.09 -5.34
C PHE A 848 -25.61 4.91 -4.66
N GLN A 849 -26.07 3.93 -5.43
CA GLN A 849 -26.73 2.75 -4.91
C GLN A 849 -25.79 1.91 -4.03
N GLU A 850 -24.59 1.60 -4.52
CA GLU A 850 -23.64 0.73 -3.79
C GLU A 850 -22.89 1.45 -2.67
N LYS A 851 -22.62 2.76 -2.78
CA LYS A 851 -21.79 3.49 -1.80
C LYS A 851 -22.58 4.35 -0.81
N ILE A 852 -23.72 4.91 -1.21
CA ILE A 852 -24.48 5.86 -0.39
C ILE A 852 -25.75 5.22 0.15
N PHE A 853 -26.54 4.56 -0.69
CA PHE A 853 -27.85 4.04 -0.29
C PHE A 853 -27.81 2.65 0.34
N ARG A 854 -26.81 1.83 0.00
CA ARG A 854 -26.51 0.56 0.67
C ARG A 854 -25.43 0.76 1.72
N GLY A 855 -25.78 0.58 3.00
CA GLY A 855 -24.79 0.58 4.09
C GLY A 855 -25.20 1.41 5.30
N ALA A 856 -24.19 2.03 5.93
CA ALA A 856 -24.32 2.85 7.13
C ALA A 856 -25.08 4.18 6.88
N LEU A 857 -25.12 5.08 7.86
CA LEU A 857 -25.65 6.43 7.61
C LEU A 857 -24.69 7.16 6.68
N ALA A 858 -25.25 7.78 5.64
CA ALA A 858 -24.49 8.60 4.71
C ALA A 858 -25.12 10.00 4.62
N LEU A 859 -24.33 11.03 4.93
CA LEU A 859 -24.68 12.43 4.65
C LEU A 859 -23.97 12.86 3.37
N PHE A 860 -24.75 13.11 2.32
CA PHE A 860 -24.24 13.34 0.97
C PHE A 860 -24.85 14.62 0.36
N ASP A 861 -24.30 15.09 -0.74
CA ASP A 861 -24.83 16.23 -1.49
C ASP A 861 -26.24 15.92 -2.02
N LYS A 862 -27.25 16.64 -1.52
CA LYS A 862 -28.67 16.47 -1.85
C LYS A 862 -28.95 16.63 -3.35
N GLU A 863 -28.15 17.43 -4.06
CA GLU A 863 -28.29 17.58 -5.51
C GLU A 863 -27.59 16.47 -6.31
N ALA A 864 -26.93 15.52 -5.63
CA ALA A 864 -26.15 14.43 -6.21
C ALA A 864 -25.06 14.89 -7.21
N LYS A 865 -24.57 16.13 -7.10
CA LYS A 865 -23.50 16.67 -7.95
C LYS A 865 -22.13 16.21 -7.48
N GLN A 866 -21.96 15.98 -6.17
CA GLN A 866 -20.76 15.42 -5.58
C GLN A 866 -20.96 13.94 -5.24
N LYS A 867 -19.94 13.13 -5.55
CA LYS A 867 -19.85 11.72 -5.14
C LYS A 867 -19.23 11.52 -3.74
N ALA A 868 -18.67 12.58 -3.15
CA ALA A 868 -18.14 12.54 -1.80
C ALA A 868 -19.28 12.56 -0.77
N PHE A 869 -19.10 11.90 0.37
CA PHE A 869 -20.10 11.84 1.44
C PHE A 869 -19.46 11.56 2.80
N TRP A 870 -20.17 11.88 3.88
CA TRP A 870 -19.80 11.47 5.24
C TRP A 870 -20.44 10.12 5.54
N GLN A 871 -19.64 9.12 5.90
CA GLN A 871 -20.12 7.84 6.40
C GLN A 871 -20.08 7.83 7.92
N ILE A 872 -21.20 7.48 8.56
CA ILE A 872 -21.35 7.47 10.02
C ILE A 872 -21.91 6.13 10.47
N ASP A 873 -21.22 5.49 11.40
CA ASP A 873 -21.68 4.23 12.00
C ASP A 873 -22.92 4.46 12.88
N GLU A 874 -23.97 3.65 12.67
CA GLU A 874 -25.29 3.80 13.29
C GLU A 874 -25.24 3.58 14.82
N TYR A 875 -24.28 2.82 15.33
CA TYR A 875 -24.20 2.42 16.74
C TYR A 875 -23.21 3.24 17.56
N SER A 876 -22.04 3.49 17.00
CA SER A 876 -20.94 4.17 17.69
C SER A 876 -20.90 5.66 17.41
N GLY A 877 -21.38 6.11 16.24
CA GLY A 877 -21.20 7.48 15.76
C GLY A 877 -19.83 7.75 15.12
N GLU A 878 -18.98 6.73 14.90
CA GLU A 878 -17.70 6.87 14.20
C GLU A 878 -17.90 7.48 12.80
N LEU A 879 -17.12 8.51 12.49
CA LEU A 879 -17.21 9.29 11.26
C LEU A 879 -16.02 9.06 10.34
N TYR A 880 -16.29 8.84 9.05
CA TYR A 880 -15.33 8.88 7.96
C TYR A 880 -15.80 9.84 6.87
N GLY A 881 -14.86 10.58 6.27
CA GLY A 881 -15.09 11.26 5.01
C GLY A 881 -14.76 10.33 3.85
N ILE A 882 -15.70 10.09 2.93
CA ILE A 882 -15.49 9.24 1.75
C ILE A 882 -15.43 10.11 0.49
N LEU A 883 -14.41 9.87 -0.34
CA LEU A 883 -14.18 10.51 -1.63
C LEU A 883 -14.82 9.73 -2.80
N PRO A 884 -14.93 10.33 -4.01
CA PRO A 884 -15.54 9.67 -5.18
C PRO A 884 -14.92 8.34 -5.60
N ASP A 885 -13.63 8.12 -5.30
CA ASP A 885 -12.93 6.87 -5.58
C ASP A 885 -13.15 5.80 -4.48
N GLY A 886 -13.96 6.13 -3.47
CA GLY A 886 -14.26 5.29 -2.32
C GLY A 886 -13.20 5.30 -1.22
N SER A 887 -12.15 6.13 -1.35
CA SER A 887 -11.15 6.32 -0.29
C SER A 887 -11.71 7.17 0.86
N GLY A 888 -11.32 6.84 2.09
CA GLY A 888 -11.72 7.48 3.32
C GLY A 888 -10.77 8.60 3.76
N GLY A 889 -10.37 9.51 2.87
CA GLY A 889 -9.34 10.51 3.19
C GLY A 889 -9.21 11.70 2.23
N GLY A 890 -7.99 11.95 1.77
CA GLY A 890 -7.64 13.15 0.99
C GLY A 890 -6.65 12.88 -0.13
N GLY A 891 -6.62 13.72 -1.15
CA GLY A 891 -5.70 13.57 -2.28
C GLY A 891 -5.30 14.88 -2.97
N ASN A 892 -4.17 14.84 -3.66
CA ASN A 892 -3.68 15.93 -4.49
C ASN A 892 -3.44 15.43 -5.92
N SER A 893 -3.91 16.19 -6.92
CA SER A 893 -3.31 16.10 -8.25
C SER A 893 -2.07 16.98 -8.24
N VAL A 894 -0.90 16.36 -8.37
CA VAL A 894 0.37 17.07 -8.20
C VAL A 894 0.46 18.20 -9.24
N MET A 895 -0.04 18.01 -10.47
CA MET A 895 -0.01 18.99 -11.56
C MET A 895 -0.64 20.36 -11.27
N ALA A 896 -1.66 20.46 -10.41
CA ALA A 896 -2.20 21.76 -10.01
C ALA A 896 -1.19 22.58 -9.18
N GLN A 897 -0.32 21.90 -8.44
CA GLN A 897 0.83 22.50 -7.74
C GLN A 897 2.05 22.69 -8.66
N LEU A 898 2.16 21.92 -9.76
CA LEU A 898 3.24 22.03 -10.76
C LEU A 898 2.98 23.12 -11.81
N GLN A 899 1.73 23.46 -12.11
CA GLN A 899 1.40 24.57 -13.01
C GLN A 899 1.83 25.94 -12.47
N GLU A 900 2.05 26.07 -11.16
CA GLU A 900 2.66 27.26 -10.55
C GLU A 900 4.20 27.30 -10.68
N LEU A 901 4.86 26.20 -11.11
CA LEU A 901 6.32 26.09 -11.23
C LEU A 901 6.73 25.65 -12.65
N LYS A 902 7.03 26.64 -13.50
CA LYS A 902 7.28 26.51 -14.96
C LYS A 902 8.53 25.72 -15.42
N ASN A 903 9.14 24.82 -14.63
CA ASN A 903 10.35 24.10 -15.06
C ASN A 903 10.21 22.56 -15.03
N VAL A 904 9.97 21.98 -16.20
CA VAL A 904 9.78 20.54 -16.49
C VAL A 904 10.87 19.62 -15.89
N VAL A 905 12.12 20.07 -15.75
CA VAL A 905 13.19 19.27 -15.14
C VAL A 905 13.01 19.12 -13.63
N LYS A 906 12.64 20.19 -12.91
CA LYS A 906 12.30 20.15 -11.46
C LYS A 906 11.06 19.30 -11.18
N GLU A 907 10.17 19.16 -12.16
CA GLU A 907 8.96 18.36 -12.05
C GLU A 907 9.23 16.87 -12.06
N TYR A 908 10.18 16.43 -12.90
CA TYR A 908 10.71 15.08 -12.80
C TYR A 908 11.37 14.86 -11.43
N GLU A 909 12.23 15.77 -10.95
CA GLU A 909 12.92 15.59 -9.64
C GLU A 909 11.97 15.37 -8.45
N LYS A 910 10.78 15.98 -8.45
CA LYS A 910 9.77 15.87 -7.39
C LYS A 910 8.92 14.61 -7.49
N ILE A 911 8.48 14.23 -8.69
CA ILE A 911 7.81 12.94 -8.94
C ILE A 911 8.71 11.79 -8.48
N VAL A 912 9.99 11.96 -8.70
CA VAL A 912 11.08 11.04 -8.43
C VAL A 912 11.40 10.97 -6.92
N ALA A 913 11.35 12.09 -6.19
CA ALA A 913 11.40 12.11 -4.72
C ALA A 913 10.18 11.42 -4.07
N LEU A 914 8.99 11.55 -4.67
CA LEU A 914 7.78 10.83 -4.27
C LEU A 914 7.86 9.32 -4.60
N MET A 915 8.59 8.94 -5.65
CA MET A 915 8.84 7.53 -6.00
C MET A 915 9.73 6.79 -4.99
N ASN A 916 10.41 7.47 -4.05
CA ASN A 916 11.10 6.84 -2.91
C ASN A 916 10.15 6.03 -1.99
N LEU A 917 8.83 6.14 -2.23
CA LEU A 917 7.79 5.38 -1.54
C LEU A 917 7.61 3.94 -2.02
N GLY A 918 8.32 3.48 -3.06
CA GLY A 918 8.08 2.12 -3.57
C GLY A 918 9.12 1.46 -4.47
N MET A 919 10.02 2.16 -5.17
CA MET A 919 10.85 1.47 -6.19
C MET A 919 12.33 1.45 -5.81
N GLY A 920 12.75 0.36 -5.15
CA GLY A 920 14.12 0.22 -4.64
C GLY A 920 14.91 -1.04 -5.03
N ALA A 921 14.30 -2.21 -5.18
CA ALA A 921 15.08 -3.43 -5.37
C ALA A 921 15.14 -3.87 -6.84
N THR A 922 16.36 -4.01 -7.37
CA THR A 922 16.60 -4.77 -8.59
C THR A 922 16.44 -6.25 -8.24
N GLY A 923 15.46 -6.95 -8.84
CA GLY A 923 15.15 -8.36 -8.55
C GLY A 923 16.22 -9.39 -8.96
N THR A 924 17.50 -9.00 -8.99
CA THR A 924 18.64 -9.74 -9.55
C THR A 924 19.67 -10.16 -8.50
N GLY A 925 19.40 -10.02 -7.19
CA GLY A 925 20.32 -10.45 -6.12
C GLY A 925 19.66 -10.64 -4.73
N ASN A 926 20.44 -11.16 -3.77
CA ASN A 926 20.10 -11.39 -2.35
C ASN A 926 19.88 -10.08 -1.56
N PHE A 927 18.95 -9.22 -2.00
CA PHE A 927 18.58 -8.01 -1.28
C PHE A 927 17.57 -8.34 -0.16
N PRO A 928 17.78 -7.88 1.07
CA PRO A 928 16.79 -8.05 2.14
C PRO A 928 15.52 -7.28 1.77
N ILE A 929 14.44 -8.00 1.50
CA ILE A 929 13.13 -7.47 1.08
C ILE A 929 12.60 -6.39 2.06
N GLY A 930 13.01 -6.48 3.33
CA GLY A 930 12.65 -5.55 4.40
C GLY A 930 13.33 -4.19 4.39
N VAL A 931 14.32 -3.96 3.52
CA VAL A 931 14.99 -2.68 3.36
C VAL A 931 14.64 -2.10 1.99
N VAL A 932 13.94 -0.97 1.97
CA VAL A 932 13.57 -0.30 0.73
C VAL A 932 14.78 0.52 0.29
N ALA A 933 15.42 0.16 -0.81
CA ALA A 933 16.42 1.06 -1.36
C ALA A 933 15.72 2.34 -1.87
N ASN A 934 16.16 3.52 -1.42
CA ASN A 934 15.70 4.82 -1.94
C ASN A 934 16.32 5.08 -3.34
N TYR A 935 16.10 4.16 -4.28
CA TYR A 935 16.84 4.10 -5.54
C TYR A 935 16.12 4.77 -6.72
N SER A 936 14.82 5.01 -6.58
CA SER A 936 13.97 5.58 -7.61
C SER A 936 14.34 7.00 -8.03
N VAL A 937 14.98 7.79 -7.14
CA VAL A 937 15.33 9.17 -7.48
C VAL A 937 16.44 9.26 -8.54
N THR A 938 17.46 8.44 -8.34
CA THR A 938 18.69 8.42 -9.14
C THR A 938 18.43 7.81 -10.52
N LEU A 939 17.53 6.82 -10.62
CA LEU A 939 17.10 6.21 -11.88
C LEU A 939 16.64 7.25 -12.89
N VAL A 940 15.57 8.00 -12.57
CA VAL A 940 14.86 8.83 -13.56
C VAL A 940 15.73 9.97 -14.10
N LYS A 941 16.66 10.48 -13.29
CA LYS A 941 17.65 11.47 -13.74
C LYS A 941 18.70 10.88 -14.65
N LEU A 942 19.17 9.68 -14.33
CA LEU A 942 20.11 9.00 -15.20
C LEU A 942 19.44 8.49 -16.47
N TYR A 943 18.13 8.23 -16.46
CA TYR A 943 17.34 8.07 -17.69
C TYR A 943 17.34 9.35 -18.52
N SER A 944 17.15 10.54 -17.90
CA SER A 944 17.24 11.80 -18.66
C SER A 944 18.66 12.07 -19.17
N PHE A 945 19.71 11.79 -18.40
CA PHE A 945 21.10 11.96 -18.83
C PHE A 945 21.52 10.92 -19.88
N ALA A 946 21.11 9.66 -19.75
CA ALA A 946 21.34 8.64 -20.76
C ALA A 946 20.58 8.95 -22.05
N THR A 947 19.34 9.47 -21.94
CA THR A 947 18.57 9.93 -23.11
C THR A 947 19.26 11.12 -23.77
N GLU A 948 19.79 12.07 -23.01
CA GLU A 948 20.57 13.20 -23.52
C GLU A 948 21.89 12.74 -24.18
N ALA A 949 22.64 11.84 -23.53
CA ALA A 949 23.87 11.22 -24.04
C ALA A 949 23.64 10.43 -25.34
N ILE A 950 22.50 9.74 -25.47
CA ILE A 950 22.08 9.02 -26.68
C ILE A 950 21.67 10.03 -27.77
N ILE A 951 20.96 11.11 -27.42
CA ILE A 951 20.60 12.17 -28.37
C ILE A 951 21.84 12.89 -28.92
N ILE A 952 22.87 13.09 -28.09
CA ILE A 952 24.14 13.74 -28.49
C ILE A 952 25.21 12.75 -29.01
N MET A 953 24.93 11.43 -28.95
CA MET A 953 25.84 10.32 -29.30
C MET A 953 27.24 10.41 -28.67
N ASP A 954 27.34 10.80 -27.40
CA ASP A 954 28.59 10.86 -26.64
C ASP A 954 28.40 10.31 -25.21
N ALA A 955 29.11 9.23 -24.89
CA ALA A 955 29.06 8.53 -23.60
C ALA A 955 30.26 8.86 -22.69
N SER A 956 31.19 9.72 -23.12
CA SER A 956 32.41 10.03 -22.39
C SER A 956 32.21 10.83 -21.08
N GLY A 957 30.97 11.26 -20.82
CA GLY A 957 30.55 12.01 -19.62
C GLY A 957 29.89 11.20 -18.50
N ILE A 958 29.55 9.91 -18.71
CA ILE A 958 28.67 9.15 -17.81
C ILE A 958 29.15 9.13 -16.35
N ASP A 959 30.45 8.98 -16.09
CA ASP A 959 30.97 9.00 -14.70
C ASP A 959 30.76 10.36 -14.03
N LYS A 960 30.84 11.44 -14.81
CA LYS A 960 30.55 12.81 -14.35
C LYS A 960 29.04 13.00 -14.15
N ASP A 961 28.22 12.45 -15.03
CA ASP A 961 26.75 12.52 -14.94
C ASP A 961 26.21 11.69 -13.75
N VAL A 962 26.85 10.55 -13.43
CA VAL A 962 26.58 9.77 -12.22
C VAL A 962 26.97 10.56 -10.98
N GLN A 963 28.13 11.24 -10.98
CA GLN A 963 28.51 12.13 -9.88
C GLN A 963 27.53 13.31 -9.72
N GLU A 964 27.08 13.93 -10.81
CA GLU A 964 26.06 15.00 -10.81
C GLU A 964 24.69 14.48 -10.35
N ALA A 965 24.29 13.26 -10.75
CA ALA A 965 23.05 12.62 -10.32
C ALA A 965 23.08 12.29 -8.81
N ILE A 966 24.21 11.79 -8.30
CA ILE A 966 24.40 11.55 -6.85
C ILE A 966 24.47 12.89 -6.10
N ALA A 967 25.08 13.94 -6.67
CA ALA A 967 25.08 15.28 -6.09
C ALA A 967 23.68 15.86 -5.97
N GLN A 968 22.88 15.72 -7.02
CA GLN A 968 21.51 16.17 -7.04
C GLN A 968 20.60 15.26 -6.22
N PHE A 969 20.89 13.95 -6.08
CA PHE A 969 20.22 13.05 -5.13
C PHE A 969 20.53 13.47 -3.70
N ALA A 970 21.78 13.80 -3.39
CA ALA A 970 22.17 14.35 -2.10
C ALA A 970 21.46 15.69 -1.84
N CYS A 971 21.36 16.57 -2.84
CA CYS A 971 20.59 17.81 -2.73
C CYS A 971 19.08 17.58 -2.64
N ASN A 972 18.53 16.53 -3.26
CA ASN A 972 17.11 16.19 -3.20
C ASN A 972 16.76 15.52 -1.88
N VAL A 973 17.55 14.58 -1.40
CA VAL A 973 17.38 14.02 -0.06
C VAL A 973 17.60 15.13 0.96
N TYR A 974 18.55 16.05 0.76
CA TYR A 974 18.69 17.24 1.58
C TYR A 974 17.47 18.17 1.50
N LYS A 975 16.87 18.37 0.32
CA LYS A 975 15.61 19.10 0.15
C LYS A 975 14.40 18.30 0.64
N ASP A 976 14.41 16.98 0.69
CA ASP A 976 13.35 16.17 1.28
C ASP A 976 13.44 16.27 2.80
N ILE A 977 14.69 16.26 3.28
CA ILE A 977 15.10 16.54 4.64
C ILE A 977 14.77 17.98 5.06
N LEU A 978 14.74 18.98 4.17
CA LEU A 978 14.59 20.41 4.52
C LEU A 978 13.39 21.19 3.92
N TYR A 979 12.88 20.80 2.74
CA TYR A 979 12.05 21.62 1.83
C TYR A 979 10.80 20.92 1.23
N VAL A 980 10.67 19.59 1.17
CA VAL A 980 9.50 18.90 0.55
C VAL A 980 8.24 18.93 1.42
N SER A 981 8.20 19.81 2.41
CA SER A 981 7.05 20.01 3.30
C SER A 981 5.99 21.00 2.80
N PHE A 982 6.00 21.52 1.55
CA PHE A 982 5.02 22.56 1.17
C PHE A 982 4.45 22.42 -0.26
N GLY A 983 3.25 21.83 -0.35
CA GLY A 983 2.15 22.51 -1.05
C GLY A 983 1.71 23.75 -0.26
N PRO A 984 0.72 24.56 -0.69
CA PRO A 984 0.23 25.65 0.14
C PRO A 984 -0.22 25.09 1.49
N VAL A 985 0.59 25.35 2.52
CA VAL A 985 0.36 24.87 3.87
C VAL A 985 -0.81 25.65 4.44
N GLY A 986 -1.98 25.04 4.33
CA GLY A 986 -3.21 25.52 4.95
C GLY A 986 -3.19 25.16 6.43
N GLU A 987 -3.19 26.19 7.27
CA GLU A 987 -3.84 26.35 8.59
C GLU A 987 -3.57 25.32 9.71
N ALA A 988 -3.02 24.12 9.44
CA ALA A 988 -3.16 22.94 10.29
C ALA A 988 -1.88 22.25 10.79
N MET A 989 -0.74 22.57 10.19
CA MET A 989 0.48 21.77 10.30
C MET A 989 1.49 22.31 11.32
N GLY A 990 1.02 22.79 12.47
CA GLY A 990 1.87 23.38 13.49
C GLY A 990 2.68 22.36 14.28
N GLY A 991 3.86 21.98 13.80
CA GLY A 991 4.83 21.24 14.60
C GLY A 991 6.14 20.92 13.88
N ILE A 992 6.19 19.78 13.21
CA ILE A 992 7.45 19.07 12.85
C ILE A 992 7.96 19.48 11.47
N GLU A 993 7.06 19.54 10.49
CA GLU A 993 7.36 19.98 9.13
C GLU A 993 7.81 21.44 9.14
N ASN A 994 7.09 22.28 9.88
CA ASN A 994 7.49 23.66 10.16
C ASN A 994 8.76 23.78 11.00
N LEU A 995 9.04 22.84 11.91
CA LEU A 995 10.28 22.77 12.68
C LEU A 995 11.48 22.51 11.77
N ILE A 996 11.40 21.49 10.92
CA ILE A 996 12.47 21.12 9.98
C ILE A 996 12.69 22.22 8.93
N THR A 997 11.62 22.86 8.49
CA THR A 997 11.67 24.00 7.57
C THR A 997 12.23 25.25 8.22
N ALA A 998 11.84 25.55 9.46
CA ALA A 998 12.41 26.66 10.22
C ALA A 998 13.88 26.40 10.60
N LEU A 999 14.29 25.12 10.71
CA LEU A 999 15.66 24.68 10.92
C LEU A 999 16.48 24.55 9.62
N GLY A 1000 15.86 24.72 8.45
CA GLY A 1000 16.44 24.52 7.13
C GLY A 1000 16.57 25.81 6.32
N GLY A 1001 17.20 26.85 6.88
CA GLY A 1001 17.44 28.11 6.16
C GLY A 1001 18.08 27.90 4.77
N ASN A 1002 18.18 28.98 3.97
CA ASN A 1002 18.72 28.99 2.58
C ASN A 1002 20.17 28.49 2.38
N TYR A 1003 20.74 27.77 3.34
CA TYR A 1003 22.07 27.22 3.33
C TYR A 1003 22.03 25.76 2.85
N SER A 1004 22.90 25.40 1.91
CA SER A 1004 23.16 24.02 1.54
C SER A 1004 24.55 23.65 2.02
N PHE A 1005 24.70 22.55 2.78
CA PHE A 1005 26.01 22.00 3.15
C PHE A 1005 26.71 21.29 1.97
N ILE A 1006 26.12 21.37 0.78
CA ILE A 1006 26.55 20.76 -0.48
C ILE A 1006 26.42 21.83 -1.58
N ASP A 1007 27.41 21.97 -2.45
CA ASP A 1007 27.25 22.76 -3.67
C ASP A 1007 26.24 22.07 -4.59
N CYS A 1008 24.98 22.55 -4.59
CA CYS A 1008 23.96 22.00 -5.46
C CYS A 1008 24.16 22.47 -6.90
N PRO A 1009 24.17 21.57 -7.90
CA PRO A 1009 24.08 21.93 -9.31
C PRO A 1009 22.90 22.89 -9.56
N ASN A 1010 23.13 23.94 -10.35
CA ASN A 1010 22.14 24.97 -10.68
C ASN A 1010 21.04 24.46 -11.61
#